data_AF-P23142-F1
#
_entry.id   AF-P23142-F1
#
_cell.length_a   1.000
_cell.length_b   1.000
_cell.length_c   1.000
_cell.angle_alpha   90.00
_cell.angle_beta   90.00
_cell.angle_gamma   90.00
#
_symmetry.space_group_name_H-M   'P 1'
#
loop_
_entity.id
_entity.type
_entity.pdbx_description
1 polymer ?
#
loop_
_entity_poly.entity_id
_entity_poly.type
_entity_poly.pdbx_seq_one_letter_code
_entity_poly.pdbx_strand_id
1 'polypeptide(L)'
;MERAAPSRRVPLPLLLLGGLALLAAGVDADVLLEACCADGHRMATHQKDCSLPYATESKECRMVQEQCCHSQLEELHCATGISLANEQDRCATPHGDNASLEATFVKRCCHCCLLGRAAQAQGQSCEYSLMVGYQCGQVFQACCVKSQETGDLDVGGLQETDKIIEVEEEQEDPYLNDRCRGGGPCKQQCRDTGDEVVCSCFVGYQLLSDGVSCEDVNECITGSHSCRLGESCINTVGSFRCQRDSSCGTGYELTEDNSCKDIDECESGIHNCLPDFICQNTLGSFRCRPKLQCKSGFIQDALGNCIDINECLSISAPCPIGHTCINTEGSYTCQKNVPNCGRGYHLNEEGTRCVDVDECAPPAEPCGKGHRCVNSPGSFRCECKTGYYFDGISRMCVDVNECQRYPGRLCGHKCENTLGSYLCSCSVGFRLSVDGRSCEDINECSSSPCSQECANVYGSYQCYCRRGYQLSDVDGVTCEDIDECALPTGGHICSYRCINIPGSFQCSCPSSGYRLAPNGRNCQDIDECVTGIHNCSINETCFNIQGGFRCLAFECPENYRRSAATLQQEKTDTVRCIKSCRPNDVTCVFDPVHTISHTVISLPTFREFTRPEEIIFLRAITPPHPASQANIIFDITEGNLRDSFDIIKRYMDGMTVGVVRQVRPIVGPFHAVLKLEMNYVVGGVVSHRNVVNVHIFVSEYWF
;
A
#
# COMPACT_ATOMS: atom_id res chain seq x y z
N MET A 1 69.54 47.89 -38.70
CA MET A 1 70.02 46.74 -39.50
C MET A 1 70.78 45.83 -38.54
N GLU A 2 70.65 44.51 -38.49
CA GLU A 2 69.85 43.50 -39.20
C GLU A 2 70.22 42.13 -38.56
N ARG A 3 69.48 41.07 -38.92
CA ARG A 3 69.92 39.66 -39.04
C ARG A 3 70.03 38.72 -37.82
N ALA A 4 69.06 37.80 -37.78
CA ALA A 4 69.10 36.37 -38.16
C ALA A 4 70.12 35.36 -37.56
N ALA A 5 69.53 34.19 -37.20
CA ALA A 5 70.08 32.82 -36.99
C ALA A 5 70.80 32.52 -35.64
N PRO A 6 71.06 31.25 -35.19
CA PRO A 6 70.83 29.89 -35.77
C PRO A 6 70.46 28.71 -34.78
N SER A 7 70.14 27.53 -35.37
CA SER A 7 70.33 26.09 -35.00
C SER A 7 70.76 25.62 -33.57
N ARG A 8 69.99 24.69 -32.93
CA ARG A 8 70.44 23.35 -32.41
C ARG A 8 69.39 22.59 -31.54
N ARG A 9 69.40 21.25 -31.64
CA ARG A 9 68.96 20.17 -30.70
C ARG A 9 67.43 19.94 -30.52
N VAL A 10 66.89 18.85 -31.12
CA VAL A 10 66.70 17.46 -30.59
C VAL A 10 65.31 17.32 -29.91
N PRO A 11 64.60 16.19 -30.11
CA PRO A 11 63.26 16.19 -30.71
C PRO A 11 62.10 15.88 -29.74
N LEU A 12 60.88 15.96 -30.27
CA LEU A 12 59.57 15.50 -29.76
C LEU A 12 58.92 16.31 -28.61
N PRO A 13 57.58 16.51 -28.62
CA PRO A 13 56.73 17.02 -29.71
C PRO A 13 55.95 18.28 -29.26
N LEU A 14 55.87 19.33 -30.09
CA LEU A 14 54.63 19.74 -30.79
C LEU A 14 53.35 19.12 -30.22
N LEU A 15 52.49 19.87 -29.50
CA LEU A 15 51.42 20.67 -30.13
C LEU A 15 50.76 19.95 -31.32
N LEU A 16 49.83 19.05 -30.99
CA LEU A 16 48.56 18.82 -31.68
C LEU A 16 47.56 18.26 -30.64
N LEU A 17 46.65 19.15 -30.20
CA LEU A 17 45.31 18.90 -29.66
C LEU A 17 45.14 17.77 -28.62
N GLY A 18 45.31 18.12 -27.34
CA GLY A 18 44.87 17.33 -26.19
C GLY A 18 45.30 17.95 -24.85
N GLY A 19 44.34 18.35 -24.02
CA GLY A 19 44.50 18.53 -22.57
C GLY A 19 44.53 19.96 -22.01
N LEU A 20 43.51 20.26 -21.18
CA LEU A 20 43.39 21.33 -20.17
C LEU A 20 42.89 22.73 -20.61
N ALA A 21 41.56 22.84 -20.65
CA ALA A 21 40.85 23.89 -19.90
C ALA A 21 39.52 23.30 -19.40
N LEU A 22 39.58 22.57 -18.27
CA LEU A 22 38.44 22.52 -17.35
C LEU A 22 38.15 23.95 -16.88
N LEU A 23 36.88 24.23 -16.57
CA LEU A 23 36.32 25.48 -16.03
C LEU A 23 35.73 26.44 -17.08
N ALA A 24 34.76 25.95 -17.82
CA ALA A 24 33.53 26.70 -18.10
C ALA A 24 32.37 25.70 -18.09
N ALA A 25 32.03 25.27 -16.87
CA ALA A 25 30.90 24.41 -16.58
C ALA A 25 29.58 25.20 -16.70
N GLY A 26 28.56 24.53 -17.23
CA GLY A 26 27.15 24.88 -17.00
C GLY A 26 26.60 25.98 -17.89
N VAL A 27 26.56 25.74 -19.20
CA VAL A 27 25.47 26.30 -20.01
C VAL A 27 24.71 25.09 -20.52
N ASP A 28 23.62 24.76 -19.81
CA ASP A 28 22.67 23.73 -20.19
C ASP A 28 22.16 24.04 -21.60
N ALA A 29 22.80 23.42 -22.60
CA ALA A 29 22.17 23.22 -23.88
C ALA A 29 21.07 22.19 -23.58
N ASP A 30 19.85 22.67 -23.42
CA ASP A 30 18.65 21.86 -23.19
C ASP A 30 18.70 20.64 -24.13
N VAL A 31 19.05 19.50 -23.56
CA VAL A 31 19.10 18.25 -24.28
C VAL A 31 17.65 17.90 -24.56
N LEU A 32 17.20 18.15 -25.79
CA LEU A 32 15.84 17.88 -26.21
C LEU A 32 15.59 16.38 -26.06
N LEU A 33 14.84 16.02 -25.01
CA LEU A 33 14.55 14.62 -24.62
C LEU A 33 13.93 13.84 -25.79
N GLU A 34 13.18 14.50 -26.67
CA GLU A 34 12.64 13.91 -27.89
C GLU A 34 13.72 13.40 -28.85
N ALA A 35 14.81 14.15 -29.03
CA ALA A 35 15.93 13.73 -29.88
C ALA A 35 16.64 12.50 -29.28
N CYS A 36 16.77 12.45 -27.96
CA CYS A 36 17.27 11.28 -27.23
C CYS A 36 16.34 10.07 -27.41
N CYS A 37 15.04 10.25 -27.27
CA CYS A 37 14.06 9.18 -27.46
C CYS A 37 14.06 8.63 -28.89
N ALA A 38 14.12 9.51 -29.90
CA ALA A 38 14.25 9.14 -31.31
C ALA A 38 15.54 8.35 -31.61
N ASP A 39 16.63 8.62 -30.87
CA ASP A 39 17.86 7.83 -30.95
C ASP A 39 17.68 6.44 -30.32
N GLY A 40 16.99 6.34 -29.17
CA GLY A 40 16.59 5.07 -28.56
C GLY A 40 15.72 4.20 -29.48
N HIS A 41 14.72 4.80 -30.15
CA HIS A 41 13.88 4.08 -31.13
C HIS A 41 14.68 3.57 -32.34
N ARG A 42 15.65 4.34 -32.84
CA ARG A 42 16.56 3.89 -33.91
C ARG A 42 17.42 2.71 -33.46
N MET A 43 17.88 2.70 -32.21
CA MET A 43 18.64 1.57 -31.65
C MET A 43 17.80 0.28 -31.63
N ALA A 44 16.57 0.35 -31.13
CA ALA A 44 15.66 -0.80 -31.08
C ALA A 44 15.34 -1.37 -32.48
N THR A 45 15.11 -0.51 -33.46
CA THR A 45 14.77 -0.93 -34.83
C THR A 45 15.96 -1.51 -35.60
N HIS A 46 17.17 -0.97 -35.42
CA HIS A 46 18.36 -1.42 -36.15
C HIS A 46 19.16 -2.53 -35.45
N GLN A 47 19.38 -2.42 -34.14
CA GLN A 47 20.27 -3.33 -33.39
C GLN A 47 19.48 -4.41 -32.64
N LYS A 48 18.19 -4.17 -32.34
CA LYS A 48 17.36 -5.02 -31.49
C LYS A 48 17.95 -5.30 -30.10
N ASP A 49 18.88 -4.45 -29.65
CA ASP A 49 19.56 -4.59 -28.37
C ASP A 49 19.71 -3.20 -27.74
N CYS A 50 19.20 -3.05 -26.52
CA CYS A 50 19.28 -1.81 -25.76
C CYS A 50 20.46 -1.81 -24.77
N SER A 51 21.28 -2.86 -24.75
CA SER A 51 22.40 -3.05 -23.83
C SER A 51 23.69 -2.35 -24.29
N LEU A 52 23.71 -1.79 -25.51
CA LEU A 52 24.89 -1.14 -26.08
C LEU A 52 25.06 0.28 -25.52
N PRO A 53 26.31 0.72 -25.26
CA PRO A 53 26.55 2.01 -24.61
C PRO A 53 26.16 3.19 -25.51
N TYR A 54 25.20 3.98 -25.04
CA TYR A 54 24.74 5.22 -25.67
C TYR A 54 25.88 6.25 -25.79
N ALA A 55 26.01 6.89 -26.96
CA ALA A 55 27.12 7.80 -27.28
C ALA A 55 27.08 9.16 -26.57
N THR A 56 26.15 9.37 -25.63
CA THR A 56 25.85 10.68 -25.02
C THR A 56 26.30 10.76 -23.57
N GLU A 57 26.90 11.89 -23.16
CA GLU A 57 27.37 12.13 -21.78
C GLU A 57 26.25 12.50 -20.79
N SER A 58 25.13 13.06 -21.26
CA SER A 58 23.97 13.39 -20.41
C SER A 58 23.33 12.12 -19.85
N LYS A 59 23.24 12.06 -18.51
CA LYS A 59 22.61 10.96 -17.79
C LYS A 59 21.12 10.87 -18.11
N GLU A 60 20.47 12.02 -18.20
CA GLU A 60 19.04 12.18 -18.48
C GLU A 60 18.71 11.69 -19.90
N CYS A 61 19.52 12.09 -20.90
CA CYS A 61 19.37 11.61 -22.27
C CYS A 61 19.53 10.10 -22.38
N ARG A 62 20.52 9.52 -21.68
CA ARG A 62 20.76 8.08 -21.66
C ARG A 62 19.60 7.32 -21.02
N MET A 63 19.04 7.82 -19.91
CA MET A 63 17.86 7.22 -19.29
C MET A 63 16.67 7.22 -20.26
N VAL A 64 16.44 8.32 -20.99
CA VAL A 64 15.37 8.39 -22.00
C VAL A 64 15.65 7.49 -23.20
N GLN A 65 16.88 7.44 -23.71
CA GLN A 65 17.27 6.55 -24.80
C GLN A 65 17.00 5.08 -24.44
N GLU A 66 17.37 4.67 -23.22
CA GLU A 66 17.15 3.31 -22.72
C GLU A 66 15.67 2.97 -22.60
N GLN A 67 14.87 3.82 -21.97
CA GLN A 67 13.43 3.60 -21.83
C GLN A 67 12.70 3.60 -23.18
N CYS A 68 13.04 4.51 -24.10
CA CYS A 68 12.45 4.54 -25.44
C CYS A 68 12.88 3.34 -26.30
N CYS A 69 14.10 2.84 -26.15
CA CYS A 69 14.57 1.63 -26.81
C CYS A 69 13.79 0.39 -26.33
N HIS A 70 13.66 0.20 -25.01
CA HIS A 70 12.90 -0.91 -24.45
C HIS A 70 11.43 -0.86 -24.85
N SER A 71 10.79 0.31 -24.78
CA SER A 71 9.39 0.48 -25.20
C SER A 71 9.17 0.11 -26.67
N GLN A 72 10.10 0.48 -27.56
CA GLN A 72 9.99 0.15 -28.99
C GLN A 72 10.23 -1.33 -29.29
N LEU A 73 11.15 -1.98 -28.55
CA LEU A 73 11.35 -3.43 -28.63
C LEU A 73 10.07 -4.17 -28.23
N GLU A 74 9.45 -3.77 -27.12
CA GLU A 74 8.18 -4.35 -26.66
C GLU A 74 7.09 -4.25 -27.73
N GLU A 75 6.95 -3.09 -28.38
CA GLU A 75 6.00 -2.89 -29.47
C GLU A 75 6.27 -3.83 -30.67
N LEU A 76 7.54 -3.96 -31.08
CA LEU A 76 7.95 -4.84 -32.18
C LEU A 76 7.69 -6.32 -31.86
N HIS A 77 7.99 -6.76 -30.64
CA HIS A 77 7.68 -8.11 -30.17
C HIS A 77 6.19 -8.36 -30.12
N CYS A 78 5.41 -7.37 -29.69
CA CYS A 78 3.97 -7.48 -29.60
C CYS A 78 3.31 -7.55 -30.98
N ALA A 79 3.76 -6.74 -31.94
CA ALA A 79 3.35 -6.84 -33.35
C ALA A 79 3.66 -8.23 -33.95
N THR A 80 4.82 -8.79 -33.62
CA THR A 80 5.19 -10.16 -34.01
C THR A 80 4.22 -11.19 -33.41
N GLY A 81 3.86 -11.04 -32.12
CA GLY A 81 2.90 -11.90 -31.45
C GLY A 81 1.50 -11.84 -32.05
N ILE A 82 1.04 -10.65 -32.45
CA ILE A 82 -0.23 -10.46 -33.17
C ILE A 82 -0.19 -11.16 -34.54
N SER A 83 0.91 -11.02 -35.28
CA SER A 83 1.09 -11.73 -36.56
C SER A 83 1.03 -13.24 -36.40
N LEU A 84 1.69 -13.78 -35.36
CA LEU A 84 1.67 -15.21 -35.05
C LEU A 84 0.25 -15.71 -34.72
N ALA A 85 -0.50 -14.94 -33.93
CA ALA A 85 -1.90 -15.22 -33.64
C ALA A 85 -2.78 -15.18 -34.90
N ASN A 86 -2.46 -14.29 -35.85
CA ASN A 86 -3.18 -14.21 -37.13
C ASN A 86 -2.90 -15.40 -38.06
N GLU A 87 -1.67 -15.93 -38.07
CA GLU A 87 -1.25 -16.96 -39.01
C GLU A 87 -1.48 -18.41 -38.55
N GLN A 88 -1.32 -18.72 -37.24
CA GLN A 88 -1.24 -20.12 -36.79
C GLN A 88 -2.25 -20.55 -35.72
N ASP A 89 -3.16 -19.66 -35.25
CA ASP A 89 -4.12 -19.88 -34.13
C ASP A 89 -3.49 -20.46 -32.83
N ARG A 90 -2.16 -20.62 -32.78
CA ARG A 90 -1.40 -21.26 -31.71
C ARG A 90 -0.11 -20.47 -31.49
N CYS A 91 0.13 -20.09 -30.25
CA CYS A 91 1.31 -19.33 -29.83
C CYS A 91 2.52 -20.25 -29.52
N ALA A 92 2.89 -21.12 -30.47
CA ALA A 92 4.01 -22.03 -30.30
C ALA A 92 5.34 -21.28 -30.53
N THR A 93 6.21 -21.29 -29.51
CA THR A 93 7.58 -20.75 -29.61
C THR A 93 8.45 -21.67 -30.47
N PRO A 94 9.33 -21.14 -31.35
CA PRO A 94 10.33 -21.95 -32.01
C PRO A 94 11.17 -22.66 -30.94
N HIS A 95 11.30 -23.99 -31.06
CA HIS A 95 12.05 -24.82 -30.13
C HIS A 95 13.47 -24.29 -29.92
N GLY A 96 13.78 -23.86 -28.70
CA GLY A 96 15.11 -23.50 -28.24
C GLY A 96 15.12 -23.40 -26.71
N ASP A 97 15.92 -24.23 -26.05
CA ASP A 97 15.95 -24.51 -24.60
C ASP A 97 16.44 -23.35 -23.70
N ASN A 98 16.22 -22.11 -24.10
CA ASN A 98 16.32 -20.92 -23.26
C ASN A 98 15.28 -19.93 -23.79
N ALA A 99 14.09 -19.89 -23.18
CA ALA A 99 13.09 -18.88 -23.52
C ALA A 99 13.69 -17.51 -23.20
N SER A 100 14.22 -16.81 -24.21
CA SER A 100 14.68 -15.44 -24.06
C SER A 100 13.51 -14.58 -23.55
N LEU A 101 13.83 -13.51 -22.82
CA LEU A 101 12.84 -12.54 -22.34
C LEU A 101 11.91 -12.08 -23.49
N GLU A 102 12.49 -11.94 -24.69
CA GLU A 102 11.81 -11.62 -25.95
C GLU A 102 10.74 -12.66 -26.35
N ALA A 103 11.07 -13.95 -26.30
CA ALA A 103 10.15 -15.03 -26.67
C ALA A 103 8.93 -15.08 -25.73
N THR A 104 9.15 -14.78 -24.45
CA THR A 104 8.07 -14.68 -23.45
C THR A 104 7.13 -13.53 -23.78
N PHE A 105 7.68 -12.39 -24.23
CA PHE A 105 6.90 -11.21 -24.61
C PHE A 105 6.04 -11.45 -25.86
N VAL A 106 6.63 -12.03 -26.91
CA VAL A 106 5.92 -12.42 -28.14
C VAL A 106 4.77 -13.39 -27.82
N LYS A 107 5.04 -14.40 -27.00
CA LYS A 107 4.03 -15.39 -26.58
C LYS A 107 2.88 -14.74 -25.80
N ARG A 108 3.19 -13.82 -24.87
CA ARG A 108 2.18 -13.06 -24.12
C ARG A 108 1.26 -12.30 -25.06
N CYS A 109 1.82 -11.49 -25.97
CA CYS A 109 1.02 -10.71 -26.92
C CYS A 109 0.18 -11.60 -27.86
N CYS A 110 0.73 -12.74 -28.31
CA CYS A 110 -0.03 -13.71 -29.08
C CYS A 110 -1.25 -14.26 -28.31
N HIS A 111 -1.09 -14.64 -27.03
CA HIS A 111 -2.20 -15.10 -26.20
C HIS A 111 -3.25 -14.00 -25.97
N CYS A 112 -2.83 -12.76 -25.73
CA CYS A 112 -3.73 -11.61 -25.59
C CYS A 112 -4.58 -11.40 -26.87
N CYS A 113 -3.99 -11.56 -28.05
CA CYS A 113 -4.70 -11.45 -29.31
C CYS A 113 -5.72 -12.59 -29.52
N LEU A 114 -5.34 -13.84 -29.20
CA LEU A 114 -6.26 -14.98 -29.24
C LEU A 114 -7.43 -14.83 -28.27
N LEU A 115 -7.18 -14.29 -27.07
CA LEU A 115 -8.25 -13.97 -26.12
C LEU A 115 -9.20 -12.92 -26.68
N GLY A 116 -8.70 -11.88 -27.36
CA GLY A 116 -9.53 -10.87 -28.02
C GLY A 116 -10.46 -11.47 -29.09
N ARG A 117 -9.92 -12.36 -29.92
CA ARG A 117 -10.70 -13.11 -30.92
C ARG A 117 -11.72 -14.05 -30.29
N ALA A 118 -11.36 -14.75 -29.21
CA ALA A 118 -12.27 -15.65 -28.50
C ALA A 118 -13.41 -14.87 -27.83
N ALA A 119 -13.12 -13.72 -27.22
CA ALA A 119 -14.12 -12.83 -26.65
C ALA A 119 -15.11 -12.36 -27.72
N GLN A 120 -14.61 -11.98 -28.90
CA GLN A 120 -15.46 -11.62 -30.03
C GLN A 120 -16.32 -12.79 -30.53
N ALA A 121 -15.74 -13.99 -30.69
CA ALA A 121 -16.48 -15.19 -31.11
C ALA A 121 -17.59 -15.57 -30.12
N GLN A 122 -17.44 -15.23 -28.84
CA GLN A 122 -18.43 -15.43 -27.80
C GLN A 122 -19.40 -14.24 -27.64
N GLY A 123 -19.27 -13.18 -28.45
CA GLY A 123 -20.09 -11.97 -28.36
C GLY A 123 -19.85 -11.13 -27.10
N GLN A 124 -18.67 -11.26 -26.46
CA GLN A 124 -18.28 -10.44 -25.31
C GLN A 124 -17.81 -9.04 -25.76
N SER A 125 -17.85 -8.06 -24.85
CA SER A 125 -17.44 -6.69 -25.17
C SER A 125 -15.92 -6.58 -25.38
N CYS A 126 -15.52 -5.81 -26.40
CA CYS A 126 -14.11 -5.49 -26.64
C CYS A 126 -13.57 -4.38 -25.71
N GLU A 127 -14.45 -3.70 -24.95
CA GLU A 127 -14.08 -2.74 -23.91
C GLU A 127 -13.71 -3.41 -22.57
N TYR A 128 -13.57 -4.73 -22.54
CA TYR A 128 -13.28 -5.45 -21.31
C TYR A 128 -11.83 -5.20 -20.86
N SER A 129 -11.68 -4.48 -19.75
CA SER A 129 -10.40 -4.25 -19.06
C SER A 129 -9.96 -5.54 -18.34
N LEU A 130 -9.56 -6.55 -19.10
CA LEU A 130 -8.83 -7.70 -18.57
C LEU A 130 -7.60 -7.18 -17.81
N MET A 131 -7.51 -7.44 -16.50
CA MET A 131 -6.37 -7.07 -15.63
C MET A 131 -5.10 -7.89 -15.95
N VAL A 132 -4.80 -8.08 -17.23
CA VAL A 132 -3.66 -8.85 -17.76
C VAL A 132 -2.50 -7.89 -18.16
N GLY A 133 -2.61 -6.60 -17.81
CA GLY A 133 -1.62 -5.55 -18.05
C GLY A 133 -1.96 -4.66 -19.25
N TYR A 134 -1.51 -3.39 -19.21
CA TYR A 134 -1.84 -2.34 -20.18
C TYR A 134 -1.63 -2.77 -21.65
N GLN A 135 -0.46 -3.31 -21.98
CA GLN A 135 -0.15 -3.77 -23.33
C GLN A 135 -1.01 -4.97 -23.77
N CYS A 136 -1.27 -5.92 -22.88
CA CYS A 136 -2.14 -7.06 -23.19
C CYS A 136 -3.57 -6.59 -23.49
N GLY A 137 -4.06 -5.62 -22.72
CA GLY A 137 -5.36 -4.98 -22.96
C GLY A 137 -5.44 -4.30 -24.33
N GLN A 138 -4.40 -3.56 -24.72
CA GLN A 138 -4.33 -2.95 -26.06
C GLN A 138 -4.37 -4.00 -27.18
N VAL A 139 -3.61 -5.08 -27.05
CA VAL A 139 -3.61 -6.17 -28.04
C VAL A 139 -4.94 -6.91 -28.08
N PHE A 140 -5.53 -7.21 -26.92
CA PHE A 140 -6.85 -7.82 -26.80
C PHE A 140 -7.90 -6.99 -27.54
N GLN A 141 -7.94 -5.68 -27.26
CA GLN A 141 -8.89 -4.76 -27.89
C GLN A 141 -8.65 -4.68 -29.41
N ALA A 142 -7.39 -4.55 -29.84
CA ALA A 142 -7.05 -4.50 -31.26
C ALA A 142 -7.49 -5.76 -32.02
N CYS A 143 -7.31 -6.95 -31.44
CA CYS A 143 -7.72 -8.21 -32.08
C CYS A 143 -9.23 -8.51 -31.94
N CYS A 144 -9.88 -8.00 -30.89
CA CYS A 144 -11.33 -8.11 -30.69
C CYS A 144 -12.13 -7.20 -31.63
N VAL A 145 -11.60 -6.02 -31.98
CA VAL A 145 -12.27 -5.11 -32.92
C VAL A 145 -12.00 -5.52 -34.38
N LYS A 146 -10.77 -5.93 -34.72
CA LYS A 146 -10.39 -6.24 -36.11
C LYS A 146 -11.23 -7.33 -36.77
N SER A 147 -11.72 -8.33 -36.05
CA SER A 147 -12.54 -9.39 -36.68
C SER A 147 -13.98 -8.95 -36.96
N GLN A 148 -14.39 -7.71 -36.62
CA GLN A 148 -15.69 -7.17 -37.06
C GLN A 148 -15.74 -6.89 -38.57
N GLU A 149 -14.61 -6.72 -39.25
CA GLU A 149 -14.58 -6.38 -40.69
C GLU A 149 -14.68 -7.61 -41.62
N THR A 150 -14.55 -8.84 -41.10
CA THR A 150 -14.58 -10.06 -41.92
C THR A 150 -15.46 -11.14 -41.29
N GLY A 151 -16.75 -11.16 -41.61
CA GLY A 151 -17.64 -12.25 -41.19
C GLY A 151 -19.14 -12.02 -41.34
N ASP A 152 -19.58 -11.54 -42.50
CA ASP A 152 -20.98 -11.72 -42.96
C ASP A 152 -21.17 -13.16 -43.49
N LEU A 153 -22.42 -13.66 -43.43
CA LEU A 153 -22.95 -14.95 -43.94
C LEU A 153 -22.80 -16.12 -42.94
N ASP A 154 -23.82 -16.91 -42.56
CA ASP A 154 -25.17 -17.15 -43.06
C ASP A 154 -25.99 -17.86 -41.96
N VAL A 155 -27.25 -17.49 -41.77
CA VAL A 155 -28.20 -18.11 -40.83
C VAL A 155 -29.12 -19.00 -41.65
N GLY A 156 -28.96 -20.32 -41.55
CA GLY A 156 -29.72 -21.27 -42.37
C GLY A 156 -29.96 -22.62 -41.69
N GLY A 157 -31.12 -22.72 -41.04
CA GLY A 157 -32.02 -23.87 -41.19
C GLY A 157 -31.66 -25.19 -40.51
N LEU A 158 -32.22 -25.38 -39.32
CA LEU A 158 -32.48 -26.68 -38.71
C LEU A 158 -33.58 -27.41 -39.51
N GLN A 159 -33.27 -28.60 -40.01
CA GLN A 159 -34.26 -29.64 -40.30
C GLN A 159 -33.82 -30.96 -39.68
N GLU A 160 -34.67 -31.44 -38.78
CA GLU A 160 -34.68 -32.74 -38.16
C GLU A 160 -34.98 -33.83 -39.20
N THR A 161 -34.24 -34.94 -39.13
CA THR A 161 -34.76 -36.25 -39.51
C THR A 161 -34.24 -37.30 -38.53
N ASP A 162 -35.21 -37.86 -37.80
CA ASP A 162 -35.28 -39.14 -37.10
C ASP A 162 -34.08 -40.09 -37.21
N LYS A 163 -33.51 -40.44 -36.05
CA LYS A 163 -33.17 -41.83 -35.73
C LYS A 163 -33.47 -42.17 -34.27
N ILE A 164 -34.22 -43.26 -34.13
CA ILE A 164 -34.74 -43.87 -32.93
C ILE A 164 -33.64 -44.70 -32.24
N ILE A 165 -33.43 -44.40 -30.95
CA ILE A 165 -33.22 -45.27 -29.78
C ILE A 165 -32.48 -46.60 -30.01
N GLU A 166 -31.24 -46.66 -29.52
CA GLU A 166 -30.69 -47.84 -28.84
C GLU A 166 -30.21 -47.45 -27.44
N VAL A 167 -30.48 -48.37 -26.52
CA VAL A 167 -30.46 -48.33 -25.05
C VAL A 167 -29.23 -47.68 -24.42
N GLU A 168 -29.47 -46.70 -23.54
CA GLU A 168 -28.48 -46.05 -22.67
C GLU A 168 -28.15 -46.97 -21.47
N GLU A 169 -26.89 -47.38 -21.36
CA GLU A 169 -26.31 -47.84 -20.10
C GLU A 169 -26.03 -46.60 -19.22
N GLU A 170 -26.45 -46.67 -17.96
CA GLU A 170 -26.32 -45.62 -16.95
C GLU A 170 -24.83 -45.19 -16.81
N GLN A 171 -24.45 -44.08 -17.46
CA GLN A 171 -23.18 -43.41 -17.18
C GLN A 171 -23.29 -42.72 -15.82
N GLU A 172 -22.50 -43.16 -14.85
CA GLU A 172 -22.25 -42.43 -13.61
C GLU A 172 -21.83 -40.99 -13.94
N ASP A 173 -22.39 -40.02 -13.23
CA ASP A 173 -22.08 -38.59 -13.34
C ASP A 173 -20.56 -38.37 -13.21
N PRO A 174 -19.85 -37.91 -14.27
CA PRO A 174 -18.41 -37.68 -14.25
C PRO A 174 -17.95 -36.70 -13.16
N TYR A 175 -18.86 -35.94 -12.55
CA TYR A 175 -18.57 -34.92 -11.54
C TYR A 175 -18.95 -35.34 -10.10
N LEU A 176 -19.38 -36.59 -9.88
CA LEU A 176 -19.79 -37.07 -8.56
C LEU A 176 -18.66 -37.01 -7.51
N ASN A 177 -17.38 -37.04 -7.94
CA ASN A 177 -16.21 -37.02 -7.08
C ASN A 177 -15.43 -35.68 -7.07
N ASP A 178 -15.97 -34.60 -7.64
CA ASP A 178 -15.30 -33.28 -7.57
C ASP A 178 -15.34 -32.70 -6.15
N ARG A 179 -14.20 -32.73 -5.45
CA ARG A 179 -14.03 -32.21 -4.08
C ARG A 179 -14.15 -30.68 -4.00
N CYS A 180 -14.16 -29.96 -5.13
CA CYS A 180 -14.40 -28.52 -5.18
C CYS A 180 -15.88 -28.13 -5.30
N ARG A 181 -16.79 -29.11 -5.42
CA ARG A 181 -18.23 -28.85 -5.52
C ARG A 181 -18.75 -28.13 -4.25
N GLY A 182 -19.35 -26.96 -4.43
CA GLY A 182 -19.84 -26.12 -3.32
C GLY A 182 -18.78 -25.18 -2.70
N GLY A 183 -17.65 -24.97 -3.37
CA GLY A 183 -16.57 -24.07 -2.95
C GLY A 183 -15.30 -24.80 -2.50
N GLY A 184 -15.40 -26.10 -2.17
CA GLY A 184 -14.28 -26.90 -1.71
C GLY A 184 -13.64 -26.38 -0.41
N PRO A 185 -12.45 -26.87 -0.05
CA PRO A 185 -11.71 -26.37 1.13
C PRO A 185 -11.17 -24.95 0.93
N CYS A 186 -11.05 -24.47 -0.31
CA CYS A 186 -10.34 -23.24 -0.65
C CYS A 186 -11.14 -21.97 -0.31
N LYS A 187 -10.46 -20.92 0.18
CA LYS A 187 -11.13 -19.66 0.50
C LYS A 187 -11.57 -18.89 -0.75
N GLN A 188 -10.83 -19.04 -1.86
CA GLN A 188 -11.09 -18.40 -3.14
C GLN A 188 -11.22 -19.47 -4.24
N GLN A 189 -10.23 -19.65 -5.11
CA GLN A 189 -10.34 -20.57 -6.24
C GLN A 189 -9.95 -22.00 -5.81
N CYS A 190 -10.76 -22.98 -6.21
CA CYS A 190 -10.57 -24.40 -5.95
C CYS A 190 -10.51 -25.17 -7.27
N ARG A 191 -9.47 -25.99 -7.47
CA ARG A 191 -9.37 -26.92 -8.60
C ARG A 191 -9.07 -28.32 -8.10
N ASP A 192 -9.95 -29.27 -8.40
CA ASP A 192 -9.68 -30.70 -8.15
C ASP A 192 -8.91 -31.29 -9.34
N THR A 193 -7.77 -31.92 -9.04
CA THR A 193 -6.92 -32.59 -10.04
C THR A 193 -7.18 -34.09 -10.13
N GLY A 194 -8.10 -34.63 -9.32
CA GLY A 194 -8.36 -36.06 -9.16
C GLY A 194 -7.53 -36.69 -8.04
N ASP A 195 -6.26 -36.32 -7.90
CA ASP A 195 -5.39 -36.78 -6.80
C ASP A 195 -5.46 -35.82 -5.60
N GLU A 196 -5.39 -34.51 -5.86
CA GLU A 196 -5.39 -33.46 -4.83
C GLU A 196 -6.25 -32.24 -5.20
N VAL A 197 -6.67 -31.50 -4.17
CA VAL A 197 -7.34 -30.21 -4.30
C VAL A 197 -6.31 -29.09 -4.24
N VAL A 198 -6.21 -28.31 -5.32
CA VAL A 198 -5.30 -27.18 -5.43
C VAL A 198 -6.07 -25.88 -5.24
N CYS A 199 -5.71 -25.11 -4.21
CA CYS A 199 -6.26 -23.79 -4.00
C CYS A 199 -5.40 -22.71 -4.66
N SER A 200 -6.05 -21.67 -5.18
CA SER A 200 -5.39 -20.49 -5.72
C SER A 200 -6.15 -19.23 -5.36
N CYS A 201 -5.45 -18.10 -5.40
CA CYS A 201 -6.02 -16.80 -5.04
C CYS A 201 -6.34 -15.98 -6.28
N PHE A 202 -7.36 -15.12 -6.19
CA PHE A 202 -7.61 -14.06 -7.14
C PHE A 202 -6.41 -13.11 -7.21
N VAL A 203 -6.27 -12.44 -8.36
CA VAL A 203 -5.24 -11.40 -8.53
C VAL A 203 -5.41 -10.33 -7.46
N GLY A 204 -4.30 -9.87 -6.88
CA GLY A 204 -4.28 -8.97 -5.72
C GLY A 204 -4.27 -9.70 -4.36
N TYR A 205 -4.30 -11.04 -4.35
CA TYR A 205 -4.21 -11.83 -3.12
C TYR A 205 -3.09 -12.87 -3.19
N GLN A 206 -2.45 -13.16 -2.05
CA GLN A 206 -1.41 -14.16 -1.91
C GLN A 206 -1.90 -15.37 -1.09
N LEU A 207 -1.57 -16.58 -1.56
CA LEU A 207 -1.89 -17.82 -0.86
C LEU A 207 -0.96 -17.97 0.35
N LEU A 208 -1.57 -18.14 1.52
CA LEU A 208 -0.87 -18.37 2.78
C LEU A 208 -0.25 -19.78 2.82
N SER A 209 0.64 -19.99 3.78
CA SER A 209 1.33 -21.27 4.00
C SER A 209 0.41 -22.43 4.38
N ASP A 210 -0.85 -22.15 4.72
CA ASP A 210 -1.89 -23.16 4.91
C ASP A 210 -2.37 -23.79 3.59
N GLY A 211 -1.99 -23.20 2.44
CA GLY A 211 -2.36 -23.67 1.11
C GLY A 211 -3.85 -23.50 0.79
N VAL A 212 -4.60 -22.74 1.59
CA VAL A 212 -6.07 -22.65 1.52
C VAL A 212 -6.55 -21.20 1.59
N SER A 213 -5.93 -20.39 2.44
CA SER A 213 -6.36 -19.01 2.73
C SER A 213 -5.59 -17.99 1.89
N CYS A 214 -6.26 -16.90 1.53
CA CYS A 214 -5.71 -15.83 0.70
C CYS A 214 -5.71 -14.51 1.47
N GLU A 215 -4.59 -13.80 1.51
CA GLU A 215 -4.45 -12.47 2.10
C GLU A 215 -4.25 -11.38 1.04
N ASP A 216 -4.64 -10.15 1.35
CA ASP A 216 -4.51 -8.98 0.48
C ASP A 216 -3.03 -8.63 0.23
N VAL A 217 -2.64 -8.45 -1.03
CA VAL A 217 -1.30 -8.01 -1.40
C VAL A 217 -1.29 -6.49 -1.41
N ASN A 218 -0.55 -5.85 -0.51
CA ASN A 218 -0.41 -4.40 -0.52
C ASN A 218 0.53 -3.95 -1.66
N GLU A 219 -0.03 -3.51 -2.79
CA GLU A 219 0.75 -3.10 -3.96
C GLU A 219 1.57 -1.83 -3.72
N CYS A 220 1.13 -0.97 -2.78
CA CYS A 220 1.86 0.24 -2.41
C CYS A 220 3.15 -0.07 -1.62
N ILE A 221 3.17 -1.15 -0.83
CA ILE A 221 4.38 -1.60 -0.11
C ILE A 221 5.28 -2.43 -1.02
N THR A 222 4.69 -3.31 -1.84
CA THR A 222 5.46 -4.18 -2.74
C THR A 222 6.01 -3.45 -3.97
N GLY A 223 5.51 -2.23 -4.25
CA GLY A 223 5.95 -1.41 -5.39
C GLY A 223 5.41 -1.89 -6.73
N SER A 224 4.39 -2.75 -6.74
CA SER A 224 3.75 -3.29 -7.95
C SER A 224 2.62 -2.40 -8.50
N HIS A 225 2.44 -1.20 -7.93
CA HIS A 225 1.45 -0.23 -8.35
C HIS A 225 1.85 0.53 -9.63
N SER A 226 0.87 1.01 -10.40
CA SER A 226 1.08 1.78 -11.65
C SER A 226 0.77 3.28 -11.48
N CYS A 227 1.05 3.86 -10.32
CA CYS A 227 0.79 5.29 -10.09
C CYS A 227 1.82 6.16 -10.81
N ARG A 228 1.36 7.25 -11.45
CA ARG A 228 2.25 8.16 -12.19
C ARG A 228 3.14 8.95 -11.23
N LEU A 229 4.25 9.50 -11.73
CA LEU A 229 5.05 10.47 -10.97
C LEU A 229 4.17 11.67 -10.59
N GLY A 230 4.04 11.95 -9.29
CA GLY A 230 3.12 12.96 -8.75
C GLY A 230 1.75 12.42 -8.30
N GLU A 231 1.55 11.10 -8.33
CA GLU A 231 0.41 10.42 -7.74
C GLU A 231 0.83 9.57 -6.53
N SER A 232 0.04 9.63 -5.45
CA SER A 232 0.19 8.84 -4.24
C SER A 232 -0.63 7.54 -4.31
N CYS A 233 -0.03 6.40 -3.98
CA CYS A 233 -0.67 5.08 -3.97
C CYS A 233 -1.45 4.86 -2.67
N ILE A 234 -2.68 4.36 -2.80
CA ILE A 234 -3.56 3.99 -1.68
C ILE A 234 -4.00 2.54 -1.84
N ASN A 235 -3.66 1.69 -0.85
CA ASN A 235 -4.04 0.29 -0.83
C ASN A 235 -5.56 0.12 -0.60
N THR A 236 -6.17 -0.80 -1.31
CA THR A 236 -7.57 -1.23 -1.13
C THR A 236 -7.62 -2.75 -1.07
N VAL A 237 -8.64 -3.33 -0.43
CA VAL A 237 -8.69 -4.80 -0.33
C VAL A 237 -8.92 -5.42 -1.71
N GLY A 238 -7.90 -6.12 -2.22
CA GLY A 238 -7.79 -6.77 -3.51
C GLY A 238 -7.21 -5.91 -4.63
N SER A 239 -6.79 -4.66 -4.37
CA SER A 239 -6.28 -3.73 -5.40
C SER A 239 -5.65 -2.44 -4.82
N PHE A 240 -5.25 -1.48 -5.66
CA PHE A 240 -4.82 -0.14 -5.21
C PHE A 240 -5.47 0.97 -6.06
N ARG A 241 -5.45 2.21 -5.57
CA ARG A 241 -5.81 3.40 -6.36
C ARG A 241 -4.76 4.51 -6.23
N CYS A 242 -4.64 5.34 -7.24
CA CYS A 242 -3.68 6.45 -7.31
C CYS A 242 -4.40 7.80 -7.14
N GLN A 243 -3.89 8.66 -6.26
CA GLN A 243 -4.44 9.99 -5.98
C GLN A 243 -3.42 11.08 -6.35
N ARG A 244 -3.83 12.10 -7.11
CA ARG A 244 -2.93 13.16 -7.62
C ARG A 244 -2.57 14.23 -6.58
N ASP A 245 -1.29 14.63 -6.55
CA ASP A 245 -0.73 15.70 -5.70
C ASP A 245 -0.11 16.83 -6.55
N SER A 246 -0.81 17.44 -7.52
CA SER A 246 -0.24 18.58 -8.26
C SER A 246 -1.24 19.63 -8.77
N SER A 247 -0.89 20.89 -8.54
CA SER A 247 -1.46 22.13 -9.11
C SER A 247 -0.34 22.79 -9.94
N CYS A 248 -0.62 23.24 -11.18
CA CYS A 248 0.36 24.06 -11.92
C CYS A 248 0.67 25.32 -11.09
N GLY A 249 1.94 25.69 -10.97
CA GLY A 249 2.35 26.88 -10.22
C GLY A 249 1.75 28.17 -10.80
N THR A 250 1.89 29.29 -10.08
CA THR A 250 1.44 30.61 -10.57
C THR A 250 2.14 30.98 -11.88
N GLY A 251 1.38 31.40 -12.90
CA GLY A 251 1.91 31.77 -14.23
C GLY A 251 1.73 30.71 -15.32
N TYR A 252 1.17 29.54 -14.99
CA TYR A 252 0.92 28.46 -15.94
C TYR A 252 -0.55 28.01 -15.91
N GLU A 253 -1.12 27.72 -17.09
CA GLU A 253 -2.48 27.18 -17.26
C GLU A 253 -2.43 25.69 -17.60
N LEU A 254 -3.31 24.89 -16.99
CA LEU A 254 -3.42 23.45 -17.21
C LEU A 254 -4.24 23.20 -18.50
N THR A 255 -3.63 22.58 -19.49
CA THR A 255 -4.30 22.21 -20.74
C THR A 255 -5.05 20.86 -20.61
N GLU A 256 -5.92 20.56 -21.58
CA GLU A 256 -6.69 19.30 -21.63
C GLU A 256 -5.79 18.04 -21.70
N ASP A 257 -4.57 18.18 -22.24
CA ASP A 257 -3.54 17.14 -22.32
C ASP A 257 -2.68 17.00 -21.04
N ASN A 258 -3.08 17.63 -19.92
CA ASN A 258 -2.34 17.65 -18.66
C ASN A 258 -0.93 18.29 -18.78
N SER A 259 -0.69 19.20 -19.73
CA SER A 259 0.54 19.98 -19.78
C SER A 259 0.33 21.37 -19.13
N CYS A 260 1.34 21.86 -18.41
CA CYS A 260 1.31 23.23 -17.88
C CYS A 260 1.88 24.17 -18.95
N LYS A 261 1.02 24.95 -19.59
CA LYS A 261 1.42 25.94 -20.62
C LYS A 261 1.65 27.30 -19.97
N ASP A 262 2.71 27.99 -20.40
CA ASP A 262 2.98 29.38 -20.01
C ASP A 262 1.82 30.31 -20.40
N ILE A 263 1.40 31.17 -19.47
CA ILE A 263 0.39 32.20 -19.74
C ILE A 263 1.14 33.41 -20.32
N ASP A 264 1.00 33.68 -21.62
CA ASP A 264 1.59 34.89 -22.20
C ASP A 264 0.79 36.14 -21.76
N GLU A 265 1.27 36.82 -20.72
CA GLU A 265 0.58 38.01 -20.19
C GLU A 265 0.68 39.23 -21.12
N CYS A 266 1.63 39.22 -22.05
CA CYS A 266 1.79 40.28 -23.05
C CYS A 266 0.77 40.13 -24.20
N GLU A 267 0.53 38.90 -24.66
CA GLU A 267 -0.47 38.61 -25.69
C GLU A 267 -1.90 38.69 -25.14
N SER A 268 -2.13 38.18 -23.92
CA SER A 268 -3.43 38.27 -23.25
C SER A 268 -3.76 39.68 -22.73
N GLY A 269 -2.79 40.58 -22.66
CA GLY A 269 -2.97 41.97 -22.26
C GLY A 269 -3.23 42.18 -20.76
N ILE A 270 -2.96 41.17 -19.93
CA ILE A 270 -3.12 41.24 -18.46
C ILE A 270 -1.88 41.78 -17.74
N HIS A 271 -0.81 42.11 -18.48
CA HIS A 271 0.38 42.73 -17.92
C HIS A 271 0.10 44.09 -17.27
N ASN A 272 0.84 44.44 -16.23
CA ASN A 272 0.72 45.74 -15.55
C ASN A 272 1.80 46.77 -15.98
N CYS A 273 2.46 46.58 -17.13
CA CYS A 273 3.43 47.55 -17.64
C CYS A 273 2.83 48.96 -17.81
N LEU A 274 3.54 49.97 -17.30
CA LEU A 274 3.20 51.38 -17.48
C LEU A 274 3.20 51.76 -18.97
N PRO A 275 2.45 52.81 -19.40
CA PRO A 275 2.33 53.21 -20.80
C PRO A 275 3.66 53.51 -21.51
N ASP A 276 4.67 53.97 -20.76
CA ASP A 276 6.01 54.29 -21.29
C ASP A 276 6.91 53.07 -21.43
N PHE A 277 6.39 51.88 -21.11
CA PHE A 277 7.11 50.62 -21.15
C PHE A 277 6.47 49.68 -22.20
N ILE A 278 7.28 48.74 -22.68
CA ILE A 278 6.88 47.67 -23.59
C ILE A 278 6.95 46.35 -22.82
N CYS A 279 5.87 45.57 -22.86
CA CYS A 279 5.81 44.22 -22.30
C CYS A 279 6.68 43.25 -23.11
N GLN A 280 7.40 42.37 -22.42
CA GLN A 280 8.15 41.25 -22.99
C GLN A 280 7.84 40.00 -22.17
N ASN A 281 7.28 38.97 -22.81
CA ASN A 281 6.91 37.72 -22.15
C ASN A 281 8.17 36.91 -21.74
N THR A 282 8.09 36.21 -20.62
CA THR A 282 9.12 35.30 -20.08
C THR A 282 8.43 34.04 -19.53
N LEU A 283 9.08 32.88 -19.54
CA LEU A 283 8.42 31.65 -19.06
C LEU A 283 8.04 31.79 -17.56
N GLY A 284 6.73 31.78 -17.29
CA GLY A 284 6.08 31.96 -16.00
C GLY A 284 5.84 33.41 -15.55
N SER A 285 6.16 34.43 -16.36
CA SER A 285 6.00 35.85 -16.00
C SER A 285 6.21 36.83 -17.17
N PHE A 286 6.13 38.15 -16.97
CA PHE A 286 6.51 39.16 -17.99
C PHE A 286 7.46 40.24 -17.44
N ARG A 287 8.24 40.87 -18.32
CA ARG A 287 9.14 41.99 -18.01
C ARG A 287 8.75 43.26 -18.80
N CYS A 288 8.78 44.41 -18.15
CA CYS A 288 8.51 45.72 -18.78
C CYS A 288 9.82 46.47 -19.09
N ARG A 289 10.05 46.88 -20.34
CA ARG A 289 11.23 47.67 -20.77
C ARG A 289 10.85 49.11 -21.20
N PRO A 290 11.61 50.16 -20.87
CA PRO A 290 11.30 51.54 -21.29
C PRO A 290 11.29 51.71 -22.83
N LYS A 291 10.45 52.60 -23.36
CA LYS A 291 10.40 53.00 -24.78
C LYS A 291 11.51 53.98 -25.18
N LEU A 292 11.96 54.82 -24.26
CA LEU A 292 12.97 55.86 -24.50
C LEU A 292 14.39 55.23 -24.52
N GLN A 293 15.27 55.70 -25.40
CA GLN A 293 16.68 55.31 -25.43
C GLN A 293 17.56 56.54 -25.15
N CYS A 294 18.43 56.50 -24.14
CA CYS A 294 19.25 57.66 -23.75
C CYS A 294 20.37 58.00 -24.74
N LYS A 295 20.73 59.29 -24.77
CA LYS A 295 21.89 59.82 -25.51
C LYS A 295 23.19 59.42 -24.81
N SER A 296 24.30 59.46 -25.56
CA SER A 296 25.64 59.26 -25.01
C SER A 296 25.93 60.22 -23.84
N GLY A 297 26.49 59.70 -22.75
CA GLY A 297 26.72 60.45 -21.50
C GLY A 297 25.62 60.29 -20.45
N PHE A 298 24.55 59.53 -20.73
CA PHE A 298 23.43 59.33 -19.81
C PHE A 298 23.03 57.84 -19.68
N ILE A 299 22.67 57.39 -18.47
CA ILE A 299 22.16 56.05 -18.16
C ILE A 299 20.68 56.12 -17.71
N GLN A 300 19.88 55.08 -17.94
CA GLN A 300 18.45 55.07 -17.55
C GLN A 300 18.24 54.64 -16.09
N ASP A 301 17.44 55.39 -15.35
CA ASP A 301 16.92 54.98 -14.05
C ASP A 301 15.75 53.96 -14.18
N ALA A 302 15.26 53.45 -13.05
CA ALA A 302 14.14 52.50 -13.00
C ALA A 302 12.80 53.07 -13.52
N LEU A 303 12.67 54.39 -13.63
CA LEU A 303 11.49 55.10 -14.14
C LEU A 303 11.59 55.42 -15.64
N GLY A 304 12.72 55.10 -16.28
CA GLY A 304 12.97 55.36 -17.69
C GLY A 304 13.62 56.71 -18.00
N ASN A 305 14.01 57.49 -16.98
CA ASN A 305 14.66 58.79 -17.16
C ASN A 305 16.16 58.67 -17.40
N CYS A 306 16.70 59.53 -18.26
CA CYS A 306 18.13 59.62 -18.52
C CYS A 306 18.83 60.46 -17.45
N ILE A 307 19.69 59.84 -16.64
CA ILE A 307 20.54 60.49 -15.64
C ILE A 307 21.99 60.59 -16.14
N ASP A 308 22.66 61.69 -15.82
CA ASP A 308 24.05 61.99 -16.22
C ASP A 308 25.05 60.93 -15.67
N ILE A 309 25.97 60.48 -16.52
CA ILE A 309 27.04 59.55 -16.14
C ILE A 309 28.20 60.38 -15.57
N ASN A 310 28.47 60.28 -14.27
CA ASN A 310 29.61 60.97 -13.68
C ASN A 310 30.95 60.28 -14.03
N GLU A 311 31.62 60.72 -15.09
CA GLU A 311 32.85 60.07 -15.57
C GLU A 311 34.04 60.23 -14.61
N CYS A 312 34.00 61.20 -13.68
CA CYS A 312 35.02 61.36 -12.64
C CYS A 312 35.05 60.20 -11.62
N LEU A 313 34.01 59.35 -11.59
CA LEU A 313 33.96 58.14 -10.78
C LEU A 313 34.41 56.87 -11.53
N SER A 314 34.79 56.99 -12.81
CA SER A 314 35.23 55.84 -13.60
C SER A 314 36.61 55.33 -13.16
N ILE A 315 36.83 54.01 -13.27
CA ILE A 315 38.08 53.33 -12.86
C ILE A 315 39.31 53.85 -13.64
N SER A 316 39.12 54.26 -14.88
CA SER A 316 40.15 54.92 -15.69
C SER A 316 40.14 56.42 -15.39
N ALA A 317 40.97 56.88 -14.45
CA ALA A 317 41.07 58.28 -14.08
C ALA A 317 41.21 59.19 -15.33
N PRO A 318 40.18 60.00 -15.67
CA PRO A 318 40.11 60.61 -17.00
C PRO A 318 40.88 61.94 -17.09
N CYS A 319 41.39 62.44 -15.96
CA CYS A 319 42.24 63.63 -15.88
C CYS A 319 43.72 63.27 -15.74
N PRO A 320 44.64 64.07 -16.31
CA PRO A 320 46.07 63.89 -16.12
C PRO A 320 46.47 63.93 -14.65
N ILE A 321 47.50 63.15 -14.29
CA ILE A 321 48.07 63.11 -12.94
C ILE A 321 48.37 64.54 -12.46
N GLY A 322 47.83 64.92 -11.30
CA GLY A 322 47.97 66.25 -10.70
C GLY A 322 46.84 67.26 -11.00
N HIS A 323 45.78 66.84 -11.71
CA HIS A 323 44.57 67.63 -11.94
C HIS A 323 43.34 66.96 -11.30
N THR A 324 42.47 67.76 -10.70
CA THR A 324 41.18 67.36 -10.13
C THR A 324 40.11 67.32 -11.23
N CYS A 325 39.39 66.20 -11.34
CA CYS A 325 38.23 66.04 -12.24
C CYS A 325 36.98 66.70 -11.65
N ILE A 326 36.23 67.44 -12.45
CA ILE A 326 34.97 68.10 -12.12
C ILE A 326 33.90 67.62 -13.11
N ASN A 327 32.87 66.95 -12.61
CA ASN A 327 31.74 66.46 -13.42
C ASN A 327 30.89 67.62 -13.94
N THR A 328 30.47 67.55 -15.20
CA THR A 328 29.55 68.49 -15.85
C THR A 328 28.42 67.70 -16.50
N GLU A 329 27.24 68.29 -16.68
CA GLU A 329 26.12 67.56 -17.27
C GLU A 329 26.44 67.13 -18.72
N GLY A 330 26.59 65.83 -18.94
CA GLY A 330 26.97 65.17 -20.18
C GLY A 330 28.48 65.05 -20.47
N SER A 331 29.40 65.45 -19.55
CA SER A 331 30.87 65.44 -19.74
C SER A 331 31.67 65.75 -18.44
N TYR A 332 33.01 65.87 -18.46
CA TYR A 332 33.84 66.32 -17.31
C TYR A 332 34.93 67.35 -17.67
N THR A 333 35.55 68.02 -16.67
CA THR A 333 36.67 69.00 -16.82
C THR A 333 37.79 68.79 -15.77
N CYS A 334 39.03 69.28 -15.98
CA CYS A 334 40.20 69.01 -15.12
C CYS A 334 40.93 70.29 -14.62
N GLN A 335 41.26 70.41 -13.32
CA GLN A 335 41.91 71.60 -12.70
C GLN A 335 43.20 71.27 -11.91
N LYS A 336 44.28 72.05 -12.08
CA LYS A 336 45.63 71.81 -11.50
C LYS A 336 45.78 72.26 -10.03
N ASN A 337 46.40 71.42 -9.18
CA ASN A 337 46.60 71.70 -7.74
C ASN A 337 48.01 72.23 -7.41
N VAL A 338 48.10 73.20 -6.48
CA VAL A 338 49.34 73.80 -5.91
C VAL A 338 49.39 73.45 -4.40
N PRO A 339 50.56 73.11 -3.80
CA PRO A 339 50.59 72.48 -2.49
C PRO A 339 50.61 73.50 -1.33
N ASN A 340 49.61 73.41 -0.47
CA ASN A 340 49.57 73.99 0.88
C ASN A 340 49.31 72.82 1.84
N CYS A 341 50.07 72.65 2.93
CA CYS A 341 49.83 71.54 3.86
C CYS A 341 48.47 71.74 4.52
N GLY A 342 47.52 70.85 4.21
CA GLY A 342 46.16 70.90 4.71
C GLY A 342 46.11 70.67 6.23
N ARG A 343 44.98 71.03 6.85
CA ARG A 343 44.65 70.65 8.23
C ARG A 343 44.83 69.12 8.39
N GLY A 344 45.41 68.67 9.50
CA GLY A 344 45.74 67.27 9.78
C GLY A 344 47.08 66.79 9.19
N TYR A 345 47.78 67.64 8.43
CA TYR A 345 49.18 67.41 8.08
C TYR A 345 50.07 68.50 8.68
N HIS A 346 51.25 68.11 9.14
CA HIS A 346 52.32 69.04 9.51
C HIS A 346 53.47 68.94 8.50
N LEU A 347 54.27 69.99 8.35
CA LEU A 347 55.49 69.89 7.54
C LEU A 347 56.48 68.95 8.24
N ASN A 348 57.10 68.05 7.47
CA ASN A 348 58.29 67.33 7.90
C ASN A 348 59.41 68.34 8.22
N GLU A 349 60.38 67.94 9.03
CA GLU A 349 61.47 68.84 9.49
C GLU A 349 62.23 69.54 8.34
N GLU A 350 62.31 68.92 7.16
CA GLU A 350 62.96 69.46 5.97
C GLU A 350 62.10 70.45 5.16
N GLY A 351 60.83 70.64 5.52
CA GLY A 351 59.93 71.56 4.82
C GLY A 351 59.50 71.14 3.41
N THR A 352 59.85 69.92 3.00
CA THR A 352 59.66 69.41 1.63
C THR A 352 58.41 68.56 1.45
N ARG A 353 57.88 67.97 2.52
CA ARG A 353 56.73 67.05 2.49
C ARG A 353 55.82 67.29 3.69
N CYS A 354 54.51 67.20 3.49
CA CYS A 354 53.54 67.20 4.58
C CYS A 354 53.43 65.77 5.11
N VAL A 355 53.64 65.58 6.41
CA VAL A 355 53.49 64.33 7.15
C VAL A 355 52.20 64.36 7.97
N ASP A 356 51.54 63.21 8.04
CA ASP A 356 50.27 63.05 8.72
C ASP A 356 50.40 63.21 10.24
N VAL A 357 49.38 63.80 10.88
CA VAL A 357 49.26 63.85 12.33
C VAL A 357 48.36 62.69 12.78
N ASP A 358 48.88 61.72 13.53
CA ASP A 358 48.06 60.63 14.04
C ASP A 358 47.22 61.07 15.25
N GLU A 359 46.00 61.54 15.01
CA GLU A 359 45.10 61.97 16.07
C GLU A 359 44.47 60.82 16.88
N CYS A 360 44.65 59.57 16.45
CA CYS A 360 44.19 58.39 17.20
C CYS A 360 45.24 57.86 18.20
N ALA A 361 46.46 58.40 18.17
CA ALA A 361 47.50 58.02 19.13
C ALA A 361 47.15 58.51 20.55
N PRO A 362 47.40 57.70 21.60
CA PRO A 362 47.21 58.12 22.98
C PRO A 362 48.02 59.40 23.27
N PRO A 363 47.50 60.37 24.04
CA PRO A 363 46.38 60.24 24.99
C PRO A 363 45.00 60.66 24.45
N ALA A 364 44.89 61.02 23.17
CA ALA A 364 43.62 61.51 22.62
C ALA A 364 42.69 60.34 22.26
N GLU A 365 41.53 60.23 22.92
CA GLU A 365 40.38 59.45 22.44
C GLU A 365 39.34 60.40 21.82
N PRO A 366 39.58 60.95 20.61
CA PRO A 366 38.73 62.02 20.07
C PRO A 366 37.30 61.54 19.74
N CYS A 367 37.11 60.23 19.55
CA CYS A 367 35.86 59.65 19.06
C CYS A 367 34.81 59.32 20.12
N GLY A 368 35.10 59.49 21.42
CA GLY A 368 34.16 59.15 22.49
C GLY A 368 33.82 57.66 22.62
N LYS A 369 32.96 57.31 23.60
CA LYS A 369 32.60 55.92 23.89
C LYS A 369 31.79 55.30 22.74
N GLY A 370 32.14 54.07 22.36
CA GLY A 370 31.43 53.29 21.33
C GLY A 370 32.00 53.41 19.91
N HIS A 371 32.94 54.33 19.68
CA HIS A 371 33.61 54.50 18.40
C HIS A 371 35.00 53.84 18.37
N ARG A 372 35.43 53.46 17.17
CA ARG A 372 36.80 53.14 16.78
C ARG A 372 37.38 54.36 16.04
N CYS A 373 38.48 54.90 16.55
CA CYS A 373 39.25 55.91 15.83
C CYS A 373 40.08 55.23 14.74
N VAL A 374 39.92 55.66 13.49
CA VAL A 374 40.78 55.25 12.37
C VAL A 374 41.51 56.49 11.89
N ASN A 375 42.83 56.48 12.04
CA ASN A 375 43.66 57.55 11.51
C ASN A 375 43.72 57.43 9.99
N SER A 376 43.51 58.55 9.30
CA SER A 376 43.77 58.66 7.87
C SER A 376 44.70 59.84 7.63
N PRO A 377 45.56 59.76 6.60
CA PRO A 377 46.39 60.91 6.22
C PRO A 377 45.57 62.20 6.11
N GLY A 378 45.84 63.18 6.97
CA GLY A 378 45.21 64.50 7.01
C GLY A 378 43.95 64.62 7.87
N SER A 379 43.47 63.53 8.47
CA SER A 379 42.26 63.53 9.30
C SER A 379 42.07 62.17 9.97
N PHE A 380 41.64 62.14 11.22
CA PHE A 380 40.98 60.96 11.77
C PHE A 380 39.50 60.86 11.35
N ARG A 381 38.95 59.65 11.39
CA ARG A 381 37.50 59.40 11.36
C ARG A 381 37.07 58.44 12.45
N CYS A 382 35.86 58.64 12.94
CA CYS A 382 35.27 57.82 13.99
C CYS A 382 34.27 56.84 13.39
N GLU A 383 34.62 55.56 13.35
CA GLU A 383 33.74 54.50 12.90
C GLU A 383 33.01 53.90 14.11
N CYS A 384 31.76 53.47 13.96
CA CYS A 384 31.12 52.72 15.03
C CYS A 384 31.83 51.37 15.22
N LYS A 385 31.94 50.93 16.48
CA LYS A 385 32.40 49.56 16.77
C LYS A 385 31.46 48.56 16.09
N THR A 386 31.97 47.36 15.82
CA THR A 386 31.16 46.26 15.27
C THR A 386 29.91 46.04 16.14
N GLY A 387 28.74 45.86 15.51
CA GLY A 387 27.45 45.77 16.21
C GLY A 387 26.76 47.12 16.44
N TYR A 388 27.35 48.26 16.05
CA TYR A 388 26.73 49.58 16.20
C TYR A 388 26.56 50.29 14.86
N TYR A 389 25.50 51.09 14.73
CA TYR A 389 25.29 51.98 13.60
C TYR A 389 25.28 53.44 14.05
N PHE A 390 25.67 54.35 13.16
CA PHE A 390 25.70 55.77 13.45
C PHE A 390 24.29 56.37 13.29
N ASP A 391 23.72 56.88 14.38
CA ASP A 391 22.48 57.64 14.32
C ASP A 391 22.79 59.13 14.08
N GLY A 392 22.32 59.64 12.93
CA GLY A 392 22.55 61.03 12.52
C GLY A 392 21.88 62.07 13.41
N ILE A 393 20.85 61.69 14.18
CA ILE A 393 20.11 62.60 15.07
C ILE A 393 20.84 62.72 16.41
N SER A 394 21.13 61.61 17.09
CA SER A 394 21.86 61.63 18.37
C SER A 394 23.35 61.89 18.22
N ARG A 395 23.92 61.74 17.02
CA ARG A 395 25.37 61.77 16.74
C ARG A 395 26.15 60.76 17.57
N MET A 396 25.54 59.64 17.94
CA MET A 396 26.13 58.56 18.73
C MET A 396 26.05 57.24 17.98
N CYS A 397 26.95 56.31 18.32
CA CYS A 397 26.83 54.91 17.92
C CYS A 397 25.76 54.24 18.78
N VAL A 398 24.67 53.84 18.12
CA VAL A 398 23.58 53.09 18.72
C VAL A 398 23.70 51.62 18.36
N ASP A 399 23.36 50.78 19.32
CA ASP A 399 23.42 49.33 19.18
C ASP A 399 22.49 48.86 18.06
N VAL A 400 23.00 48.01 17.17
CA VAL A 400 22.18 47.35 16.15
C VAL A 400 21.46 46.21 16.86
N ASN A 401 20.14 46.30 17.01
CA ASN A 401 19.39 45.13 17.47
C ASN A 401 19.36 44.07 16.35
N GLU A 402 20.31 43.14 16.34
CA GLU A 402 20.40 42.14 15.28
C GLU A 402 19.19 41.20 15.28
N CYS A 403 18.60 40.93 16.44
CA CYS A 403 17.39 40.11 16.57
C CYS A 403 16.19 40.74 15.87
N GLN A 404 16.05 42.08 15.95
CA GLN A 404 14.99 42.81 15.24
C GLN A 404 15.32 43.01 13.75
N ARG A 405 16.60 43.17 13.41
CA ARG A 405 17.06 43.40 12.03
C ARG A 405 16.97 42.13 11.17
N TYR A 406 17.19 40.95 11.75
CA TYR A 406 17.16 39.66 11.07
C TYR A 406 16.21 38.66 11.78
N PRO A 407 14.90 38.94 11.86
CA PRO A 407 13.95 38.13 12.61
C PRO A 407 13.87 36.71 12.02
N GLY A 408 14.03 35.69 12.86
CA GLY A 408 13.95 34.27 12.49
C GLY A 408 15.07 33.75 11.57
N ARG A 409 16.08 34.58 11.24
CA ARG A 409 17.21 34.18 10.39
C ARG A 409 18.54 34.09 11.14
N LEU A 410 18.63 34.70 12.32
CA LEU A 410 19.89 34.85 13.04
C LEU A 410 20.18 33.70 14.02
N CYS A 411 19.16 33.26 14.76
CA CYS A 411 19.21 32.15 15.72
C CYS A 411 18.19 31.10 15.33
N GLY A 412 18.47 29.82 15.60
CA GLY A 412 17.54 28.72 15.35
C GLY A 412 16.22 28.85 16.10
N HIS A 413 16.27 29.32 17.37
CA HIS A 413 15.08 29.50 18.23
C HIS A 413 14.95 30.92 18.77
N LYS A 414 15.56 31.22 19.93
CA LYS A 414 15.41 32.50 20.63
C LYS A 414 16.65 33.35 20.44
N CYS A 415 16.45 34.64 20.19
CA CYS A 415 17.50 35.65 20.05
C CYS A 415 17.30 36.72 21.11
N GLU A 416 18.34 36.97 21.90
CA GLU A 416 18.40 38.06 22.87
C GLU A 416 19.47 39.07 22.46
N ASN A 417 19.09 40.35 22.39
CA ASN A 417 20.01 41.40 21.98
C ASN A 417 20.92 41.81 23.15
N THR A 418 22.22 41.90 22.90
CA THR A 418 23.21 42.40 23.87
C THR A 418 23.92 43.63 23.29
N LEU A 419 24.63 44.40 24.11
CA LEU A 419 25.32 45.58 23.57
C LEU A 419 26.51 45.15 22.69
N GLY A 420 26.43 45.45 21.39
CA GLY A 420 27.42 45.19 20.36
C GLY A 420 27.40 43.76 19.80
N SER A 421 26.44 42.93 20.20
CA SER A 421 26.31 41.52 19.80
C SER A 421 24.93 40.97 20.18
N TYR A 422 24.66 39.69 19.94
CA TYR A 422 23.45 39.02 20.39
C TYR A 422 23.81 37.65 20.99
N LEU A 423 22.86 37.08 21.74
CA LEU A 423 22.95 35.74 22.32
C LEU A 423 21.78 34.88 21.79
N CYS A 424 22.11 33.71 21.24
CA CYS A 424 21.09 32.72 20.87
C CYS A 424 20.85 31.73 22.02
N SER A 425 19.60 31.34 22.22
CA SER A 425 19.21 30.27 23.14
C SER A 425 18.21 29.32 22.50
N CYS A 426 18.22 28.07 22.93
CA CYS A 426 17.37 27.02 22.39
C CYS A 426 16.15 26.76 23.28
N SER A 427 15.04 26.35 22.66
CA SER A 427 13.87 25.82 23.36
C SER A 427 14.22 24.54 24.13
N VAL A 428 13.36 24.15 25.08
CA VAL A 428 13.49 22.86 25.78
C VAL A 428 13.51 21.73 24.75
N GLY A 429 14.32 20.70 24.99
CA GLY A 429 14.57 19.59 24.04
C GLY A 429 15.71 19.86 23.05
N PHE A 430 16.36 21.03 23.11
CA PHE A 430 17.42 21.39 22.17
C PHE A 430 18.66 21.94 22.88
N ARG A 431 19.83 21.65 22.31
CA ARG A 431 21.13 22.19 22.74
C ARG A 431 21.68 23.15 21.70
N LEU A 432 22.38 24.19 22.16
CA LEU A 432 23.05 25.13 21.28
C LEU A 432 24.27 24.45 20.63
N SER A 433 24.33 24.49 19.31
CA SER A 433 25.45 23.95 18.53
C SER A 433 26.72 24.79 18.73
N VAL A 434 27.84 24.27 18.23
CA VAL A 434 29.18 24.88 18.36
C VAL A 434 29.28 26.24 17.66
N ASP A 435 28.43 26.48 16.66
CA ASP A 435 28.32 27.77 15.96
C ASP A 435 27.70 28.89 16.81
N GLY A 436 27.12 28.54 17.98
CA GLY A 436 26.43 29.47 18.86
C GLY A 436 25.12 30.03 18.29
N ARG A 437 24.58 29.45 17.21
CA ARG A 437 23.36 29.95 16.52
C ARG A 437 22.33 28.86 16.27
N SER A 438 22.78 27.68 15.85
CA SER A 438 21.92 26.55 15.48
C SER A 438 21.53 25.74 16.72
N CYS A 439 20.30 25.20 16.72
CA CYS A 439 19.81 24.35 17.80
C CYS A 439 19.73 22.91 17.31
N GLU A 440 20.51 22.04 17.95
CA GLU A 440 20.49 20.60 17.71
C GLU A 440 19.50 19.94 18.67
N ASP A 441 18.76 18.97 18.15
CA ASP A 441 17.86 18.13 18.93
C ASP A 441 18.64 17.32 19.99
N ILE A 442 18.13 17.30 21.22
CA ILE A 442 18.69 16.47 22.30
C ILE A 442 18.04 15.10 22.19
N ASN A 443 18.83 14.05 22.00
CA ASN A 443 18.27 12.71 22.05
C ASN A 443 18.02 12.25 23.50
N GLU A 444 16.83 12.51 24.04
CA GLU A 444 16.47 12.13 25.41
C GLU A 444 16.43 10.61 25.60
N CYS A 445 16.23 9.81 24.54
CA CYS A 445 16.27 8.35 24.63
C CYS A 445 17.64 7.81 25.05
N SER A 446 18.70 8.60 24.95
CA SER A 446 20.04 8.22 25.41
C SER A 446 20.10 7.99 26.93
N SER A 447 19.21 8.59 27.72
CA SER A 447 19.12 8.35 29.17
C SER A 447 18.16 7.22 29.55
N SER A 448 17.60 6.50 28.57
CA SER A 448 16.59 5.45 28.78
C SER A 448 15.44 5.89 29.71
N PRO A 449 14.73 7.00 29.41
CA PRO A 449 13.67 7.51 30.28
C PRO A 449 12.46 6.58 30.32
N CYS A 450 12.18 5.88 29.22
CA CYS A 450 11.02 4.99 29.07
C CYS A 450 11.25 3.63 29.74
N SER A 451 10.19 3.07 30.31
CA SER A 451 10.22 1.71 30.88
C SER A 451 10.48 0.62 29.83
N GLN A 452 10.07 0.85 28.58
CA GLN A 452 10.26 -0.07 27.46
C GLN A 452 10.91 0.64 26.26
N GLU A 453 10.17 0.89 25.19
CA GLU A 453 10.73 1.46 23.96
C GLU A 453 10.66 2.99 23.99
N CYS A 454 11.70 3.64 23.48
CA CYS A 454 11.80 5.11 23.38
C CYS A 454 12.11 5.49 21.95
N ALA A 455 11.32 6.39 21.37
CA ALA A 455 11.61 7.02 20.10
C ALA A 455 11.92 8.51 20.32
N ASN A 456 13.06 8.94 19.79
CA ASN A 456 13.44 10.34 19.79
C ASN A 456 12.64 11.08 18.70
N VAL A 457 12.01 12.19 19.06
CA VAL A 457 11.21 13.02 18.17
C VAL A 457 11.80 14.43 18.20
N TYR A 458 11.72 15.17 17.09
CA TYR A 458 12.30 16.52 17.07
C TYR A 458 11.70 17.41 18.19
N GLY A 459 12.53 17.77 19.18
CA GLY A 459 12.21 18.55 20.36
C GLY A 459 11.58 17.78 21.53
N SER A 460 11.48 16.45 21.47
CA SER A 460 10.86 15.63 22.52
C SER A 460 11.18 14.13 22.37
N TYR A 461 10.57 13.30 23.20
CA TYR A 461 10.63 11.84 23.06
C TYR A 461 9.27 11.23 23.32
N GLN A 462 9.05 10.05 22.76
CA GLN A 462 7.81 9.29 22.94
C GLN A 462 8.15 7.89 23.44
N CYS A 463 7.44 7.47 24.49
CA CYS A 463 7.54 6.12 25.03
C CYS A 463 6.49 5.20 24.40
N TYR A 464 6.92 4.00 24.05
CA TYR A 464 6.08 2.96 23.45
C TYR A 464 6.14 1.70 24.31
N CYS A 465 4.99 1.05 24.45
CA CYS A 465 4.84 -0.19 25.19
C CYS A 465 4.76 -1.36 24.22
N ARG A 466 5.42 -2.47 24.58
CA ARG A 466 5.28 -3.74 23.84
C ARG A 466 3.83 -4.22 23.92
N ARG A 467 3.47 -5.10 23.00
CA ARG A 467 2.16 -5.76 22.99
C ARG A 467 1.85 -6.39 24.37
N GLY A 468 0.61 -6.21 24.83
CA GLY A 468 0.18 -6.65 26.16
C GLY A 468 0.38 -5.61 27.26
N TYR A 469 0.97 -4.45 26.95
CA TYR A 469 1.16 -3.36 27.89
C TYR A 469 0.53 -2.08 27.37
N GLN A 470 0.06 -1.23 28.28
CA GLN A 470 -0.43 0.11 28.01
C GLN A 470 0.41 1.15 28.74
N LEU A 471 0.56 2.32 28.14
CA LEU A 471 1.28 3.43 28.77
C LEU A 471 0.45 3.99 29.92
N SER A 472 1.07 4.23 31.06
CA SER A 472 0.40 4.77 32.25
C SER A 472 -0.06 6.19 31.98
N ASP A 473 -1.35 6.46 32.21
CA ASP A 473 -1.94 7.79 32.05
C ASP A 473 -1.40 8.79 33.10
N VAL A 474 -0.72 8.31 34.15
CA VAL A 474 -0.21 9.14 35.25
C VAL A 474 1.12 9.78 34.91
N ASP A 475 2.05 9.03 34.36
CA ASP A 475 3.42 9.50 34.08
C ASP A 475 3.77 9.56 32.59
N GLY A 476 3.01 8.89 31.72
CA GLY A 476 3.28 8.82 30.28
C GLY A 476 4.60 8.10 29.92
N VAL A 477 5.17 7.32 30.84
CA VAL A 477 6.53 6.76 30.72
C VAL A 477 6.58 5.29 31.16
N THR A 478 5.80 4.91 32.16
CA THR A 478 5.72 3.51 32.61
C THR A 478 4.70 2.73 31.81
N CYS A 479 5.04 1.49 31.46
CA CYS A 479 4.17 0.58 30.75
C CYS A 479 3.58 -0.42 31.75
N GLU A 480 2.27 -0.36 31.94
CA GLU A 480 1.50 -1.23 32.81
C GLU A 480 0.92 -2.41 32.03
N ASP A 481 0.81 -3.56 32.68
CA ASP A 481 0.22 -4.77 32.10
C ASP A 481 -1.27 -4.57 31.80
N ILE A 482 -1.71 -4.97 30.60
CA ILE A 482 -3.12 -4.98 30.26
C ILE A 482 -3.71 -6.28 30.78
N ASP A 483 -4.58 -6.22 31.79
CA ASP A 483 -5.33 -7.39 32.21
C ASP A 483 -6.39 -7.75 31.16
N GLU A 484 -6.05 -8.61 30.20
CA GLU A 484 -6.99 -8.98 29.14
C GLU A 484 -8.19 -9.76 29.69
N CYS A 485 -8.05 -10.41 30.85
CA CYS A 485 -9.12 -11.14 31.52
C CYS A 485 -10.15 -10.19 32.18
N ALA A 486 -9.78 -8.95 32.48
CA ALA A 486 -10.65 -7.94 33.08
C ALA A 486 -11.36 -7.03 32.05
N LEU A 487 -11.05 -7.15 30.75
CA LEU A 487 -11.68 -6.32 29.71
C LEU A 487 -13.19 -6.60 29.58
N PRO A 488 -14.02 -5.58 29.25
CA PRO A 488 -15.47 -5.77 29.04
C PRO A 488 -15.80 -6.73 27.89
N THR A 489 -15.00 -6.68 26.81
CA THR A 489 -15.03 -7.66 25.71
C THR A 489 -14.36 -8.99 26.10
N GLY A 490 -13.59 -8.97 27.18
CA GLY A 490 -12.64 -10.00 27.63
C GLY A 490 -13.26 -11.26 28.21
N GLY A 491 -14.54 -11.23 28.60
CA GLY A 491 -15.28 -12.42 29.05
C GLY A 491 -15.37 -13.54 28.00
N HIS A 492 -14.99 -13.26 26.75
CA HIS A 492 -15.03 -14.19 25.62
C HIS A 492 -13.66 -14.56 25.05
N ILE A 493 -12.55 -14.12 25.67
CA ILE A 493 -11.20 -14.43 25.16
C ILE A 493 -10.88 -15.93 25.33
N CYS A 494 -11.29 -16.51 26.46
CA CYS A 494 -11.12 -17.92 26.77
C CYS A 494 -12.48 -18.62 26.83
N SER A 495 -12.55 -19.87 26.35
CA SER A 495 -13.80 -20.64 26.41
C SER A 495 -14.24 -21.00 27.83
N TYR A 496 -13.27 -21.20 28.72
CA TYR A 496 -13.50 -21.55 30.13
C TYR A 496 -12.89 -20.54 31.10
N ARG A 497 -11.59 -20.64 31.42
CA ARG A 497 -10.94 -19.75 32.39
C ARG A 497 -9.79 -18.98 31.77
N CYS A 498 -9.74 -17.68 32.03
CA CYS A 498 -8.65 -16.77 31.67
C CYS A 498 -7.74 -16.53 32.89
N ILE A 499 -6.44 -16.52 32.67
CA ILE A 499 -5.41 -16.24 33.68
C ILE A 499 -4.53 -15.12 33.11
N ASN A 500 -4.50 -13.97 33.78
CA ASN A 500 -3.65 -12.85 33.39
C ASN A 500 -2.18 -13.14 33.74
N ILE A 501 -1.25 -12.86 32.81
CA ILE A 501 0.20 -13.04 32.97
C ILE A 501 0.88 -11.78 32.42
N PRO A 502 1.86 -11.15 33.09
CA PRO A 502 2.47 -9.93 32.56
C PRO A 502 2.86 -10.00 31.07
N GLY A 503 2.21 -9.17 30.24
CA GLY A 503 2.34 -9.04 28.79
C GLY A 503 1.45 -9.97 27.95
N SER A 504 0.59 -10.79 28.56
CA SER A 504 -0.26 -11.77 27.86
C SER A 504 -1.35 -12.35 28.78
N PHE A 505 -2.07 -13.34 28.29
CA PHE A 505 -2.96 -14.17 29.09
C PHE A 505 -2.83 -15.64 28.70
N GLN A 506 -3.29 -16.52 29.58
CA GLN A 506 -3.38 -17.95 29.33
C GLN A 506 -4.80 -18.45 29.58
N CYS A 507 -5.34 -19.20 28.63
CA CYS A 507 -6.60 -19.91 28.83
C CYS A 507 -6.36 -21.31 29.37
N SER A 508 -7.26 -21.76 30.24
CA SER A 508 -7.31 -23.15 30.70
C SER A 508 -8.69 -23.76 30.45
N CYS A 509 -8.72 -25.08 30.37
CA CYS A 509 -9.94 -25.90 30.20
C CYS A 509 -10.27 -26.65 31.49
N PRO A 510 -11.48 -27.23 31.61
CA PRO A 510 -11.80 -28.13 32.70
C PRO A 510 -10.73 -29.22 32.87
N SER A 511 -10.47 -29.63 34.10
CA SER A 511 -9.37 -30.56 34.44
C SER A 511 -9.51 -31.96 33.82
N SER A 512 -10.70 -32.31 33.32
CA SER A 512 -11.02 -33.61 32.72
C SER A 512 -11.99 -33.43 31.55
N GLY A 513 -11.90 -34.32 30.56
CA GLY A 513 -12.79 -34.37 29.39
C GLY A 513 -12.49 -33.34 28.29
N TYR A 514 -11.66 -32.33 28.56
CA TYR A 514 -11.32 -31.30 27.58
C TYR A 514 -9.82 -31.04 27.51
N ARG A 515 -9.35 -30.70 26.31
CA ARG A 515 -7.98 -30.23 26.05
C ARG A 515 -8.00 -28.85 25.41
N LEU A 516 -6.97 -28.06 25.69
CA LEU A 516 -6.81 -26.75 25.06
C LEU A 516 -6.47 -26.94 23.57
N ALA A 517 -7.25 -26.31 22.70
CA ALA A 517 -7.04 -26.34 21.26
C ALA A 517 -5.72 -25.65 20.88
N PRO A 518 -5.18 -25.89 19.67
CA PRO A 518 -3.92 -25.28 19.22
C PRO A 518 -3.91 -23.75 19.24
N ASN A 519 -5.07 -23.10 19.17
CA ASN A 519 -5.21 -21.65 19.27
C ASN A 519 -4.99 -21.10 20.70
N GLY A 520 -4.85 -21.97 21.70
CA GLY A 520 -4.63 -21.59 23.09
C GLY A 520 -5.84 -20.95 23.78
N ARG A 521 -7.04 -21.01 23.19
CA ARG A 521 -8.25 -20.31 23.67
C ARG A 521 -9.49 -21.20 23.80
N ASN A 522 -9.65 -22.15 22.89
CA ASN A 522 -10.82 -23.01 22.83
C ASN A 522 -10.59 -24.32 23.55
N CYS A 523 -11.63 -24.87 24.16
CA CYS A 523 -11.60 -26.19 24.76
C CYS A 523 -12.21 -27.18 23.79
N GLN A 524 -11.42 -28.17 23.38
CA GLN A 524 -11.88 -29.28 22.57
C GLN A 524 -12.18 -30.47 23.47
N ASP A 525 -13.31 -31.10 23.23
CA ASP A 525 -13.66 -32.38 23.82
C ASP A 525 -12.60 -33.46 23.50
N ILE A 526 -12.29 -34.29 24.48
CA ILE A 526 -11.39 -35.43 24.32
C ILE A 526 -12.26 -36.62 23.99
N ASP A 527 -12.13 -37.16 22.78
CA ASP A 527 -12.84 -38.39 22.43
C ASP A 527 -12.25 -39.60 23.18
N GLU A 528 -12.84 -39.95 24.33
CA GLU A 528 -12.38 -41.09 25.12
C GLU A 528 -12.60 -42.42 24.40
N CYS A 529 -13.57 -42.49 23.49
CA CYS A 529 -13.87 -43.68 22.70
C CYS A 529 -12.79 -43.96 21.65
N VAL A 530 -12.22 -42.92 21.05
CA VAL A 530 -11.10 -43.01 20.10
C VAL A 530 -9.78 -43.19 20.83
N THR A 531 -9.55 -42.45 21.92
CA THR A 531 -8.30 -42.56 22.68
C THR A 531 -8.20 -43.85 23.50
N GLY A 532 -9.31 -44.55 23.72
CA GLY A 532 -9.39 -45.78 24.51
C GLY A 532 -9.38 -45.54 26.02
N ILE A 533 -9.56 -44.28 26.47
CA ILE A 533 -9.59 -43.89 27.88
C ILE A 533 -11.03 -44.02 28.42
N HIS A 534 -11.67 -45.15 28.13
CA HIS A 534 -13.02 -45.47 28.59
C HIS A 534 -13.04 -46.79 29.36
N ASN A 535 -13.99 -46.95 30.28
CA ASN A 535 -14.16 -48.17 31.07
C ASN A 535 -15.35 -49.05 30.61
N CYS A 536 -15.81 -48.88 29.36
CA CYS A 536 -16.93 -49.66 28.82
C CYS A 536 -16.66 -51.16 28.79
N SER A 537 -17.68 -51.93 29.15
CA SER A 537 -17.67 -53.40 29.06
C SER A 537 -17.68 -53.88 27.61
N ILE A 538 -17.34 -55.15 27.38
CA ILE A 538 -17.31 -55.76 26.04
C ILE A 538 -18.68 -55.83 25.37
N ASN A 539 -19.75 -55.82 26.16
CA ASN A 539 -21.14 -55.80 25.69
C ASN A 539 -21.68 -54.37 25.47
N GLU A 540 -20.92 -53.35 25.86
CA GLU A 540 -21.32 -51.95 25.75
C GLU A 540 -20.61 -51.27 24.59
N THR A 541 -21.28 -50.28 24.00
CA THR A 541 -20.68 -49.40 23.02
C THR A 541 -20.34 -48.08 23.70
N CYS A 542 -19.09 -47.64 23.56
CA CYS A 542 -18.66 -46.30 23.96
C CYS A 542 -19.24 -45.28 22.98
N PHE A 543 -19.92 -44.26 23.52
CA PHE A 543 -20.39 -43.08 22.82
C PHE A 543 -19.70 -41.85 23.40
N ASN A 544 -19.10 -41.04 22.53
CA ASN A 544 -18.45 -39.80 22.92
C ASN A 544 -19.49 -38.71 23.18
N ILE A 545 -19.36 -37.97 24.29
CA ILE A 545 -20.23 -36.86 24.66
C ILE A 545 -19.39 -35.66 25.08
N GLN A 546 -19.88 -34.43 24.90
CA GLN A 546 -19.14 -33.22 25.26
C GLN A 546 -18.76 -33.22 26.76
N GLY A 547 -17.48 -33.45 27.04
CA GLY A 547 -16.86 -33.52 28.35
C GLY A 547 -16.71 -34.93 28.93
N GLY A 548 -16.90 -35.98 28.14
CA GLY A 548 -16.69 -37.36 28.58
C GLY A 548 -17.29 -38.43 27.67
N PHE A 549 -17.55 -39.61 28.22
CA PHE A 549 -18.15 -40.70 27.46
C PHE A 549 -19.31 -41.38 28.19
N ARG A 550 -20.10 -42.14 27.44
CA ARG A 550 -21.16 -43.00 27.95
C ARG A 550 -21.07 -44.39 27.34
N CYS A 551 -21.05 -45.40 28.21
CA CYS A 551 -21.11 -46.80 27.80
C CYS A 551 -22.57 -47.21 27.78
N LEU A 552 -23.12 -47.46 26.60
CA LEU A 552 -24.52 -47.85 26.42
C LEU A 552 -24.61 -49.17 25.66
N ALA A 553 -25.47 -50.06 26.13
CA ALA A 553 -25.85 -51.29 25.45
C ALA A 553 -27.33 -51.21 25.11
N PHE A 554 -27.66 -51.40 23.82
CA PHE A 554 -29.03 -51.42 23.34
C PHE A 554 -29.38 -52.82 22.85
N GLU A 555 -30.22 -53.51 23.61
CA GLU A 555 -30.77 -54.80 23.22
C GLU A 555 -32.02 -54.60 22.36
N CYS A 556 -32.10 -55.33 21.25
CA CYS A 556 -33.31 -55.31 20.42
C CYS A 556 -34.44 -56.05 21.15
N PRO A 557 -35.68 -55.53 21.13
CA PRO A 557 -36.83 -56.23 21.70
C PRO A 557 -37.06 -57.60 21.03
N GLU A 558 -37.84 -58.45 21.69
CA GLU A 558 -38.31 -59.72 21.10
C GLU A 558 -38.95 -59.49 19.73
N ASN A 559 -38.69 -60.41 18.78
CA ASN A 559 -39.05 -60.29 17.36
C ASN A 559 -38.33 -59.18 16.56
N TYR A 560 -37.28 -58.55 17.10
CA TYR A 560 -36.41 -57.66 16.35
C TYR A 560 -34.99 -58.23 16.31
N ARG A 561 -34.33 -58.08 15.15
CA ARG A 561 -32.91 -58.43 14.97
C ARG A 561 -32.09 -57.16 14.77
N ARG A 562 -30.86 -57.12 15.29
CA ARG A 562 -29.94 -56.00 15.00
C ARG A 562 -29.56 -56.02 13.52
N SER A 563 -29.59 -54.86 12.86
CA SER A 563 -29.00 -54.73 11.52
C SER A 563 -27.50 -55.03 11.63
N ALA A 564 -26.96 -55.88 10.75
CA ALA A 564 -25.53 -56.15 10.71
C ALA A 564 -24.77 -54.81 10.63
N ALA A 565 -23.81 -54.59 11.53
CA ALA A 565 -22.91 -53.45 11.42
C ALA A 565 -22.15 -53.61 10.11
N THR A 566 -22.23 -52.61 9.21
CA THR A 566 -21.45 -52.60 7.99
C THR A 566 -19.98 -52.75 8.39
N LEU A 567 -19.34 -53.82 7.91
CA LEU A 567 -17.96 -54.20 8.21
C LEU A 567 -16.96 -53.25 7.50
N GLN A 568 -16.99 -51.94 7.81
CA GLN A 568 -15.92 -51.04 7.39
C GLN A 568 -15.93 -49.75 8.23
N GLN A 569 -14.99 -49.69 9.19
CA GLN A 569 -14.35 -48.51 9.80
C GLN A 569 -15.14 -47.33 10.39
N GLU A 570 -16.45 -47.23 10.24
CA GLU A 570 -17.26 -46.22 10.95
C GLU A 570 -18.18 -46.92 11.93
N LYS A 571 -17.80 -46.91 13.20
CA LYS A 571 -18.63 -47.38 14.30
C LYS A 571 -19.82 -46.41 14.41
N THR A 572 -20.87 -46.62 13.63
CA THR A 572 -22.01 -45.69 13.53
C THR A 572 -22.64 -45.47 14.91
N ASP A 573 -22.93 -44.22 15.29
CA ASP A 573 -23.60 -43.81 16.55
C ASP A 573 -25.06 -44.29 16.68
N THR A 574 -25.52 -45.13 15.74
CA THR A 574 -26.89 -45.60 15.65
C THR A 574 -26.97 -47.12 15.73
N VAL A 575 -27.75 -47.64 16.67
CA VAL A 575 -28.12 -49.05 16.72
C VAL A 575 -29.50 -49.21 16.11
N ARG A 576 -29.63 -49.98 15.03
CA ARG A 576 -30.92 -50.22 14.36
C ARG A 576 -31.38 -51.67 14.56
N CYS A 577 -32.58 -51.82 15.07
CA CYS A 577 -33.30 -53.07 15.23
C CYS A 577 -34.38 -53.17 14.13
N ILE A 578 -34.33 -54.22 13.34
CA ILE A 578 -35.26 -54.49 12.24
C ILE A 578 -36.20 -55.61 12.66
N LYS A 579 -37.49 -55.42 12.45
CA LYS A 579 -38.51 -56.42 12.74
C LYS A 579 -38.23 -57.72 11.99
N SER A 580 -38.27 -58.82 12.73
CA SER A 580 -37.98 -60.19 12.30
C SER A 580 -38.93 -61.14 13.01
N CYS A 581 -40.19 -61.14 12.57
CA CYS A 581 -41.23 -61.99 13.14
C CYS A 581 -40.96 -63.47 12.89
N ARG A 582 -41.37 -64.29 13.86
CA ARG A 582 -41.49 -65.73 13.63
C ARG A 582 -42.65 -66.00 12.66
N PRO A 583 -42.59 -67.05 11.81
CA PRO A 583 -43.61 -67.31 10.79
C PRO A 583 -45.07 -67.40 11.31
N ASN A 584 -45.26 -67.81 12.57
CA ASN A 584 -46.58 -68.00 13.18
C ASN A 584 -47.00 -66.84 14.11
N ASP A 585 -46.16 -65.82 14.29
CA ASP A 585 -46.46 -64.70 15.18
C ASP A 585 -47.27 -63.62 14.43
N VAL A 586 -48.57 -63.86 14.30
CA VAL A 586 -49.50 -62.93 13.63
C VAL A 586 -49.53 -61.57 14.31
N THR A 587 -49.41 -61.51 15.63
CA THR A 587 -49.36 -60.26 16.40
C THR A 587 -48.15 -59.41 16.01
N CYS A 588 -46.98 -60.04 15.87
CA CYS A 588 -45.80 -59.38 15.34
C CYS A 588 -46.06 -58.92 13.91
N VAL A 589 -46.53 -59.78 13.01
CA VAL A 589 -46.72 -59.41 11.59
C VAL A 589 -47.61 -58.18 11.43
N PHE A 590 -48.71 -58.07 12.20
CA PHE A 590 -49.64 -56.94 12.14
C PHE A 590 -49.18 -55.68 12.89
N ASP A 591 -48.11 -55.73 13.69
CA ASP A 591 -47.54 -54.52 14.31
C ASP A 591 -47.02 -53.56 13.22
N PRO A 592 -47.49 -52.31 13.12
CA PRO A 592 -46.99 -51.38 12.11
C PRO A 592 -45.53 -50.98 12.33
N VAL A 593 -44.94 -51.20 13.52
CA VAL A 593 -43.53 -50.87 13.78
C VAL A 593 -42.63 -51.84 13.02
N HIS A 594 -41.78 -51.31 12.15
CA HIS A 594 -40.87 -52.10 11.33
C HIS A 594 -39.41 -51.93 11.74
N THR A 595 -39.04 -50.75 12.22
CA THR A 595 -37.69 -50.50 12.73
C THR A 595 -37.73 -49.70 14.02
N ILE A 596 -36.80 -50.01 14.91
CA ILE A 596 -36.53 -49.29 16.14
C ILE A 596 -35.05 -48.93 16.11
N SER A 597 -34.70 -47.66 16.09
CA SER A 597 -33.31 -47.21 16.13
C SER A 597 -33.01 -46.40 17.37
N HIS A 598 -31.84 -46.62 17.95
CA HIS A 598 -31.28 -45.82 19.02
C HIS A 598 -30.14 -44.97 18.46
N THR A 599 -30.23 -43.65 18.63
CA THR A 599 -29.22 -42.69 18.20
C THR A 599 -28.76 -41.91 19.42
N VAL A 600 -27.47 -41.68 19.57
CA VAL A 600 -26.92 -40.84 20.64
C VAL A 600 -26.51 -39.50 20.04
N ILE A 601 -26.89 -38.39 20.68
CA ILE A 601 -26.41 -37.05 20.33
C ILE A 601 -25.88 -36.35 21.57
N SER A 602 -24.83 -35.56 21.38
CA SER A 602 -24.31 -34.66 22.41
C SER A 602 -24.48 -33.22 22.00
N LEU A 603 -25.07 -32.41 22.88
CA LEU A 603 -25.34 -30.99 22.68
C LEU A 603 -24.62 -30.17 23.77
N PRO A 604 -24.16 -28.95 23.47
CA PRO A 604 -23.66 -28.03 24.49
C PRO A 604 -24.80 -27.31 25.22
N THR A 605 -24.52 -26.70 26.38
CA THR A 605 -25.43 -25.73 27.01
C THR A 605 -25.34 -24.40 26.25
N PHE A 606 -26.37 -23.99 25.53
CA PHE A 606 -26.37 -22.69 24.87
C PHE A 606 -26.32 -21.52 25.88
N ARG A 607 -25.29 -20.66 25.79
CA ARG A 607 -25.22 -19.40 26.56
C ARG A 607 -26.34 -18.44 26.17
N GLU A 608 -26.53 -18.27 24.87
CA GLU A 608 -27.55 -17.42 24.27
C GLU A 608 -28.35 -18.25 23.27
N PHE A 609 -29.62 -18.46 23.57
CA PHE A 609 -30.53 -19.23 22.73
C PHE A 609 -31.52 -18.27 22.05
N THR A 610 -31.11 -17.71 20.92
CA THR A 610 -31.86 -16.64 20.22
C THR A 610 -32.82 -17.17 19.17
N ARG A 611 -32.57 -18.38 18.65
CA ARG A 611 -33.40 -19.05 17.65
C ARG A 611 -33.46 -20.56 17.92
N PRO A 612 -34.47 -21.26 17.40
CA PRO A 612 -34.49 -22.72 17.41
C PRO A 612 -33.29 -23.32 16.66
N GLU A 613 -32.66 -24.34 17.24
CA GLU A 613 -31.49 -25.02 16.67
C GLU A 613 -31.90 -26.41 16.15
N GLU A 614 -31.53 -26.72 14.91
CA GLU A 614 -31.88 -27.98 14.24
C GLU A 614 -30.89 -29.08 14.65
N ILE A 615 -31.38 -30.13 15.31
CA ILE A 615 -30.52 -31.15 15.94
C ILE A 615 -30.52 -32.49 15.22
N ILE A 616 -31.63 -32.89 14.58
CA ILE A 616 -31.78 -34.23 13.97
C ILE A 616 -32.61 -34.13 12.70
N PHE A 617 -32.17 -34.83 11.66
CA PHE A 617 -32.85 -34.93 10.37
C PHE A 617 -33.32 -36.37 10.13
N LEU A 618 -34.61 -36.61 10.25
CA LEU A 618 -35.25 -37.89 9.95
C LEU A 618 -35.57 -37.97 8.45
N ARG A 619 -34.65 -38.53 7.67
CA ARG A 619 -34.85 -38.73 6.22
C ARG A 619 -35.73 -39.95 5.98
N ALA A 620 -36.80 -39.78 5.21
CA ALA A 620 -37.63 -40.89 4.75
C ALA A 620 -37.30 -41.24 3.30
N ILE A 621 -36.99 -42.52 3.05
CA ILE A 621 -36.81 -43.05 1.70
C ILE A 621 -38.19 -43.36 1.16
N THR A 622 -38.65 -42.57 0.18
CA THR A 622 -39.88 -42.87 -0.55
C THR A 622 -39.50 -43.79 -1.72
N PRO A 623 -40.13 -44.96 -1.92
CA PRO A 623 -39.80 -45.84 -3.03
C PRO A 623 -39.95 -45.14 -4.39
N PRO A 624 -39.03 -45.32 -5.35
CA PRO A 624 -39.03 -44.60 -6.62
C PRO A 624 -40.08 -45.11 -7.65
N HIS A 625 -41.25 -45.64 -7.24
CA HIS A 625 -42.28 -46.17 -8.16
C HIS A 625 -43.70 -45.72 -7.79
N PRO A 626 -44.61 -45.45 -8.76
CA PRO A 626 -45.76 -44.56 -8.56
C PRO A 626 -47.01 -45.19 -7.90
N ALA A 627 -46.89 -46.31 -7.17
CA ALA A 627 -48.03 -46.93 -6.50
C ALA A 627 -48.11 -46.53 -5.03
N SER A 628 -48.87 -45.46 -4.75
CA SER A 628 -49.16 -44.84 -3.45
C SER A 628 -48.06 -43.92 -2.88
N GLN A 629 -48.23 -42.61 -3.07
CA GLN A 629 -47.53 -41.60 -2.27
C GLN A 629 -48.00 -41.71 -0.81
N ALA A 630 -47.31 -42.53 -0.01
CA ALA A 630 -47.57 -42.58 1.43
C ALA A 630 -47.32 -41.19 2.04
N ASN A 631 -48.28 -40.64 2.76
CA ASN A 631 -48.06 -39.40 3.51
C ASN A 631 -47.27 -39.71 4.77
N ILE A 632 -46.14 -39.05 4.94
CA ILE A 632 -45.23 -39.29 6.06
C ILE A 632 -45.50 -38.25 7.15
N ILE A 633 -45.84 -38.72 8.35
CA ILE A 633 -46.11 -37.91 9.53
C ILE A 633 -45.00 -38.17 10.55
N PHE A 634 -44.51 -37.11 11.18
CA PHE A 634 -43.45 -37.18 12.18
C PHE A 634 -43.98 -36.68 13.52
N ASP A 635 -43.83 -37.48 14.56
CA ASP A 635 -44.35 -37.18 15.89
C ASP A 635 -43.28 -37.35 16.95
N ILE A 636 -43.28 -36.47 17.95
CA ILE A 636 -42.56 -36.66 19.21
C ILE A 636 -43.55 -37.27 20.20
N THR A 637 -43.36 -38.53 20.57
CA THR A 637 -44.34 -39.27 21.38
C THR A 637 -44.02 -39.28 22.87
N GLU A 638 -42.74 -39.36 23.23
CA GLU A 638 -42.29 -39.43 24.61
C GLU A 638 -40.96 -38.68 24.80
N GLY A 639 -40.66 -38.31 26.05
CA GLY A 639 -39.35 -37.75 26.42
C GLY A 639 -39.12 -36.27 26.12
N ASN A 640 -40.12 -35.55 25.61
CA ASN A 640 -40.05 -34.10 25.36
C ASN A 640 -40.20 -33.28 26.65
N LEU A 641 -39.18 -33.31 27.50
CA LEU A 641 -39.19 -32.58 28.76
C LEU A 641 -39.32 -31.07 28.52
N ARG A 642 -40.32 -30.46 29.18
CA ARG A 642 -40.65 -29.03 29.09
C ARG A 642 -40.92 -28.54 27.66
N ASP A 643 -41.41 -29.38 26.75
CA ASP A 643 -41.62 -29.03 25.33
C ASP A 643 -40.38 -28.36 24.72
N SER A 644 -39.19 -28.85 25.08
CA SER A 644 -37.93 -28.24 24.67
C SER A 644 -37.60 -28.51 23.21
N PHE A 645 -38.26 -29.49 22.61
CA PHE A 645 -38.09 -29.87 21.21
C PHE A 645 -39.40 -29.78 20.43
N ASP A 646 -39.30 -29.40 19.16
CA ASP A 646 -40.37 -29.54 18.19
C ASP A 646 -39.89 -30.34 16.97
N ILE A 647 -40.84 -30.75 16.12
CA ILE A 647 -40.54 -31.44 14.87
C ILE A 647 -41.32 -30.79 13.73
N ILE A 648 -40.61 -30.44 12.67
CA ILE A 648 -41.19 -29.84 11.47
C ILE A 648 -40.95 -30.75 10.27
N LYS A 649 -41.93 -30.80 9.37
CA LYS A 649 -41.80 -31.50 8.08
C LYS A 649 -41.24 -30.54 7.04
N ARG A 650 -40.12 -30.90 6.41
CA ARG A 650 -39.51 -30.20 5.27
C ARG A 650 -39.37 -31.14 4.07
N TYR A 651 -39.30 -30.56 2.88
CA TYR A 651 -38.98 -31.28 1.66
C TYR A 651 -37.59 -30.86 1.20
N MET A 652 -36.65 -31.80 1.13
CA MET A 652 -35.24 -31.56 0.79
C MET A 652 -34.78 -32.67 -0.16
N ASP A 653 -34.10 -32.30 -1.25
CA ASP A 653 -33.50 -33.23 -2.22
C ASP A 653 -34.45 -34.33 -2.73
N GLY A 654 -35.70 -33.96 -3.03
CA GLY A 654 -36.72 -34.91 -3.51
C GLY A 654 -37.33 -35.81 -2.41
N MET A 655 -36.91 -35.66 -1.15
CA MET A 655 -37.34 -36.48 -0.02
C MET A 655 -38.08 -35.67 1.04
N THR A 656 -38.99 -36.35 1.76
CA THR A 656 -39.62 -35.79 2.96
C THR A 656 -38.71 -36.01 4.17
N VAL A 657 -38.40 -34.93 4.89
CA VAL A 657 -37.49 -34.93 6.04
C VAL A 657 -38.19 -34.34 7.26
N GLY A 658 -38.13 -35.04 8.39
CA GLY A 658 -38.54 -34.52 9.69
C GLY A 658 -37.35 -33.85 10.38
N VAL A 659 -37.42 -32.55 10.61
CA VAL A 659 -36.36 -31.79 11.29
C VAL A 659 -36.77 -31.59 12.74
N VAL A 660 -36.04 -32.24 13.65
CA VAL A 660 -36.19 -32.03 15.09
C VAL A 660 -35.38 -30.81 15.47
N ARG A 661 -36.00 -29.87 16.17
CA ARG A 661 -35.33 -28.65 16.61
C ARG A 661 -35.45 -28.51 18.11
N GLN A 662 -34.38 -28.06 18.74
CA GLN A 662 -34.46 -27.48 20.07
C GLN A 662 -35.14 -26.12 19.94
N VAL A 663 -36.16 -25.85 20.75
CA VAL A 663 -36.91 -24.58 20.79
C VAL A 663 -36.85 -23.89 22.14
N ARG A 664 -36.37 -24.58 23.17
CA ARG A 664 -36.07 -24.01 24.49
C ARG A 664 -34.66 -24.36 24.92
N PRO A 665 -33.95 -23.45 25.62
CA PRO A 665 -32.62 -23.75 26.15
C PRO A 665 -32.70 -24.84 27.21
N ILE A 666 -31.75 -25.76 27.16
CA ILE A 666 -31.55 -26.82 28.15
C ILE A 666 -30.19 -26.57 28.77
N VAL A 667 -30.15 -26.43 30.09
CA VAL A 667 -28.91 -26.27 30.86
C VAL A 667 -28.48 -27.66 31.33
N GLY A 668 -27.25 -28.03 31.00
CA GLY A 668 -26.64 -29.28 31.42
C GLY A 668 -26.10 -29.24 32.87
N PRO A 669 -25.54 -30.35 33.36
CA PRO A 669 -25.54 -31.66 32.71
C PRO A 669 -26.95 -32.26 32.68
N PHE A 670 -27.41 -32.68 31.51
CA PHE A 670 -28.78 -33.19 31.33
C PHE A 670 -28.79 -34.39 30.40
N HIS A 671 -29.68 -35.35 30.65
CA HIS A 671 -29.88 -36.52 29.82
C HIS A 671 -31.37 -36.83 29.68
N ALA A 672 -31.83 -37.04 28.44
CA ALA A 672 -33.18 -37.48 28.15
C ALA A 672 -33.21 -38.37 26.91
N VAL A 673 -34.21 -39.26 26.84
CA VAL A 673 -34.46 -40.09 25.67
C VAL A 673 -35.71 -39.57 24.95
N LEU A 674 -35.53 -38.93 23.81
CA LEU A 674 -36.61 -38.41 22.98
C LEU A 674 -37.08 -39.50 22.02
N LYS A 675 -38.34 -39.90 22.12
CA LYS A 675 -38.93 -40.93 21.25
C LYS A 675 -39.66 -40.27 20.08
N LEU A 676 -39.19 -40.57 18.88
CA LEU A 676 -39.72 -40.05 17.62
C LEU A 676 -40.38 -41.18 16.85
N GLU A 677 -41.52 -40.91 16.23
CA GLU A 677 -42.19 -41.84 15.33
C GLU A 677 -42.29 -41.26 13.91
N MET A 678 -41.86 -42.03 12.91
CA MET A 678 -42.10 -41.76 11.50
C MET A 678 -43.21 -42.68 11.01
N ASN A 679 -44.40 -42.13 10.80
CA ASN A 679 -45.60 -42.85 10.40
C ASN A 679 -45.84 -42.69 8.89
N TYR A 680 -45.77 -43.79 8.14
CA TYR A 680 -46.14 -43.83 6.72
C TYR A 680 -47.62 -44.16 6.60
N VAL A 681 -48.42 -43.19 6.17
CA VAL A 681 -49.88 -43.31 6.12
C VAL A 681 -50.33 -43.48 4.68
N VAL A 682 -51.01 -44.59 4.40
CA VAL A 682 -51.62 -44.90 3.10
C VAL A 682 -53.11 -45.12 3.32
N GLY A 683 -53.96 -44.36 2.62
CA GLY A 683 -55.41 -44.48 2.75
C GLY A 683 -55.95 -44.20 4.16
N GLY A 684 -55.25 -43.41 4.98
CA GLY A 684 -55.63 -43.08 6.36
C GLY A 684 -55.18 -44.10 7.41
N VAL A 685 -54.54 -45.20 7.01
CA VAL A 685 -54.00 -46.22 7.92
C VAL A 685 -52.47 -46.14 7.93
N VAL A 686 -51.86 -46.29 9.11
CA VAL A 686 -50.41 -46.40 9.24
C VAL A 686 -49.97 -47.74 8.64
N SER A 687 -49.34 -47.69 7.47
CA SER A 687 -48.81 -48.86 6.78
C SER A 687 -47.47 -49.30 7.36
N HIS A 688 -46.66 -48.35 7.81
CA HIS A 688 -45.31 -48.62 8.32
C HIS A 688 -44.95 -47.54 9.34
N ARG A 689 -44.30 -47.93 10.44
CA ARG A 689 -43.80 -47.03 11.48
C ARG A 689 -42.33 -47.31 11.74
N ASN A 690 -41.52 -46.26 11.73
CA ASN A 690 -40.16 -46.30 12.28
C ASN A 690 -40.13 -45.54 13.60
N VAL A 691 -39.57 -46.16 14.62
CA VAL A 691 -39.37 -45.54 15.93
C VAL A 691 -37.89 -45.19 16.06
N VAL A 692 -37.60 -43.94 16.43
CA VAL A 692 -36.25 -43.44 16.66
C VAL A 692 -36.15 -42.92 18.09
N ASN A 693 -35.39 -43.63 18.92
CA ASN A 693 -35.07 -43.25 20.28
C ASN A 693 -33.77 -42.47 20.29
N VAL A 694 -33.84 -41.17 20.55
CA VAL A 694 -32.69 -40.29 20.57
C VAL A 694 -32.26 -40.07 22.01
N HIS A 695 -31.07 -40.55 22.37
CA HIS A 695 -30.44 -40.27 23.66
C HIS A 695 -29.69 -38.94 23.56
N ILE A 696 -30.23 -37.92 24.20
CA ILE A 696 -29.71 -36.55 24.18
C ILE A 696 -28.91 -36.34 25.46
N PHE A 697 -27.61 -36.06 25.32
CA PHE A 697 -26.73 -35.64 26.41
C PHE A 697 -26.35 -34.18 26.25
N VAL A 698 -26.71 -33.34 27.21
CA VAL A 698 -26.35 -31.91 27.21
C VAL A 698 -25.20 -31.68 28.18
N SER A 699 -24.11 -31.10 27.70
CA SER A 699 -22.95 -30.74 28.52
C SER A 699 -23.26 -29.60 29.48
N GLU A 700 -22.58 -29.54 30.63
CA GLU A 700 -22.59 -28.37 31.52
C GLU A 700 -21.95 -27.13 30.86
N TYR A 701 -21.03 -27.38 29.92
CA TYR A 701 -20.32 -26.33 29.20
C TYR A 701 -21.02 -25.97 27.89
N TRP A 702 -20.71 -24.78 27.40
CA TRP A 702 -21.36 -24.18 26.22
C TRP A 702 -20.54 -24.32 24.93
N PHE A 703 -19.27 -24.68 25.06
CA PHE A 703 -18.29 -24.80 23.99
C PHE A 703 -18.23 -26.23 23.44
#